data_AF-A0A7S4AUT6-F1
#
_entry.id   AF-A0A7S4AUT6-F1
#
_cell.length_a   1.000
_cell.length_b   1.000
_cell.length_c   1.000
_cell.angle_alpha   90.00
_cell.angle_beta   90.00
_cell.angle_gamma   90.00
#
_symmetry.space_group_name_H-M   'P 1'
#
loop_
_entity.id
_entity.type
_entity.pdbx_description
1 polymer ?
#
loop_
_entity_poly.entity_id
_entity_poly.type
_entity_poly.pdbx_seq_one_letter_code
_entity_poly.pdbx_strand_id
1 'polypeptide(L)'
;MGYSSFYYVRDCMNHREKRWLALAILFMVPDISMSKFHDASQFYHPDDVTARAISTSAQKKNIDTYELDCRMRIFALEFAKEIIDSGNSNSNSNSNNNKHTEDRNADILQTTKDALELSRICQGQVRDQKEKQQNPIGPKVEFAESKATIGTLPATNTNTEYDGYRQQNKIGRVRRSSVSGTTSTIKEENDGDDYNGDDGNMDADWSNCELCNSNEVTCIFVSTAHSTIDSSDENYKENGSMSRPWISIHQALHHARSLKKRYHWENRKSDINGIDDAHSRPKTMLLLREGVHYLQGESLRFSEIDNGLTIRGYPGEEVWISGGVSLKDAVFQPAIKEDHQLHNVDGVYFADLTDILKGYEIPKIPSLFTSTRRYVRARYPDADPEVDRDSIRSDKVLEWTMPSPGTPPTFTLFDFAKNPPQGVPFKNDSTMDGYNQYASGHGGACSKIWGDEADSYWCSNASQGGWAEVDRECAVSGKMQLPVGMTYNRSDDLVGPIKDASSLEGGFVFAWHSQSWAMHMFEIVTHSQANGTMTFAKGGGKQGGRNWCRCDQCTYAGAWCGQHQEPPRNDDRRLIGGDWMIENVKDFLNQPGEYFFDKSTSHIYVKPNSTDDLRDLTLGMLTELIDLRNATSIQIEGLSFRDQAATYMEEGWSAPSGGDWSLRRGGAIFIENSSNVTIRGCHFFRLDGTAIFLSRKTRHVCITRNHFEWLGENAVATWGDTVGYDATSGDFPMYTLIEHNVMRELGIYQKQSSAVGLSKAALTTIRKNIMFNMARAAINFNDMVGGGDVVEGNLIFNTCRESGDHGPINSWDRQAYLTTLKDGTTASFDPLPRTIHHNLIFANYGASQGVDNDDGSSWFHIHHNVFYQADGFKMDYGGHDSIYEYNMAMSLSYRGGPCFNMGSFKQGHGDILRGNRCLLGLGKVEIIKKTDTIYETMRLEALCKKYGCTRSSDEPPFVGRLWGGCEDSHVTLESNEYYTPDGIAMVGCNGNNFYKLRDVESKFGLEVNSTVALLPDVDTILAWARSTLMTTKAVHHNTPANKTSNSTSLS
;
A
#
# COMPACT_ATOMS: atom_id res chain seq x y z
N MET A 1 -2.53 46.40 16.61
CA MET A 1 -3.08 45.55 17.68
C MET A 1 -3.60 44.29 17.02
N GLY A 2 -3.22 43.07 17.37
CA GLY A 2 -2.13 42.63 18.25
C GLY A 2 -1.92 41.12 18.08
N TYR A 3 -0.87 40.70 17.37
CA TYR A 3 -0.57 39.29 17.10
C TYR A 3 0.17 38.67 18.30
N SER A 4 -0.44 37.69 18.99
CA SER A 4 0.20 36.98 20.10
C SER A 4 -0.37 35.59 20.38
N SER A 5 -0.46 34.72 19.35
CA SER A 5 -0.97 33.34 19.50
C SER A 5 -0.37 32.29 18.54
N PHE A 6 0.57 32.65 17.66
CA PHE A 6 1.07 31.75 16.59
C PHE A 6 2.54 31.30 16.73
N TYR A 7 3.18 31.51 17.88
CA TYR A 7 4.61 31.17 18.07
C TYR A 7 4.89 29.72 18.50
N TYR A 8 3.89 28.91 18.80
CA TYR A 8 4.07 27.55 19.37
C TYR A 8 4.19 26.40 18.35
N VAL A 9 4.12 26.69 17.05
CA VAL A 9 4.07 25.65 15.99
C VAL A 9 5.45 25.40 15.34
N ARG A 10 6.40 26.33 15.48
CA ARG A 10 7.65 26.30 14.68
C ARG A 10 8.79 25.48 15.30
N ASP A 11 8.85 25.39 16.63
CA ASP A 11 9.94 24.67 17.33
C ASP A 11 9.69 23.16 17.49
N CYS A 12 8.50 22.66 17.14
CA CYS A 12 8.14 21.25 17.27
C CYS A 12 8.64 20.32 16.14
N MET A 13 9.38 20.85 15.16
CA MET A 13 9.75 20.09 13.96
C MET A 13 10.66 18.87 14.24
N ASN A 14 11.50 18.92 15.28
CA ASN A 14 12.39 17.81 15.66
C ASN A 14 11.68 16.63 16.37
N HIS A 15 10.36 16.68 16.56
CA HIS A 15 9.57 15.58 17.14
C HIS A 15 8.57 14.96 16.14
N ARG A 16 8.70 15.25 14.83
CA ARG A 16 7.70 14.88 13.82
C ARG A 16 7.46 13.38 13.68
N GLU A 17 8.51 12.58 13.62
CA GLU A 17 8.45 11.18 13.19
C GLU A 17 7.61 10.27 14.10
N LYS A 18 7.58 10.58 15.40
CA LYS A 18 6.85 9.76 16.37
C LYS A 18 5.34 9.83 16.13
N ARG A 19 4.79 10.96 15.67
CA ARG A 19 3.34 11.27 15.70
C ARG A 19 2.50 10.87 14.47
N TRP A 20 3.05 10.18 13.48
CA TRP A 20 2.37 9.98 12.19
C TRP A 20 1.07 9.17 12.22
N LEU A 21 0.98 8.02 12.93
CA LEU A 21 -0.25 7.20 12.90
C LEU A 21 -1.47 7.94 13.48
N ALA A 22 -1.27 8.70 14.55
CA ALA A 22 -2.27 9.59 15.13
C ALA A 22 -2.83 10.56 14.10
N LEU A 23 -1.92 11.22 13.38
CA LEU A 23 -2.27 12.22 12.38
C LEU A 23 -2.94 11.55 11.17
N ALA A 24 -2.46 10.40 10.70
CA ALA A 24 -3.05 9.69 9.57
C ALA A 24 -4.50 9.24 9.81
N ILE A 25 -4.84 8.82 11.04
CA ILE A 25 -6.21 8.41 11.40
C ILE A 25 -7.11 9.63 11.70
N LEU A 26 -6.62 10.63 12.45
CA LEU A 26 -7.40 11.85 12.69
C LEU A 26 -7.65 12.63 11.38
N PHE A 27 -6.66 12.68 10.50
CA PHE A 27 -6.70 13.32 9.18
C PHE A 27 -6.83 12.31 8.02
N MET A 28 -7.67 11.26 8.15
CA MET A 28 -8.25 10.53 6.99
C MET A 28 -9.11 11.50 6.16
N VAL A 29 -8.49 12.39 5.40
CA VAL A 29 -9.13 13.51 4.69
C VAL A 29 -8.62 13.50 3.25
N PRO A 30 -9.51 13.61 2.23
CA PRO A 30 -9.08 13.76 0.85
C PRO A 30 -8.11 14.94 0.70
N ASP A 31 -6.86 14.61 0.36
CA ASP A 31 -5.69 15.45 0.11
C ASP A 31 -5.45 16.68 1.01
N ILE A 32 -4.47 16.53 1.92
CA ILE A 32 -3.71 17.66 2.47
C ILE A 32 -2.23 17.47 2.10
N SER A 33 -1.80 18.07 0.98
CA SER A 33 -0.37 18.25 0.73
C SER A 33 0.19 19.23 1.78
N MET A 34 1.38 18.98 2.32
CA MET A 34 1.97 19.86 3.35
C MET A 34 2.20 21.30 2.85
N SER A 35 2.32 21.48 1.53
CA SER A 35 2.40 22.78 0.85
C SER A 35 1.13 23.64 1.01
N LYS A 36 -0.06 23.03 1.13
CA LYS A 36 -1.36 23.73 1.19
C LYS A 36 -1.83 24.09 2.61
N PHE A 37 -1.05 23.76 3.64
CA PHE A 37 -1.35 24.10 5.05
C PHE A 37 -1.46 25.61 5.32
N HIS A 38 -1.00 26.47 4.39
CA HIS A 38 -1.04 27.92 4.53
C HIS A 38 -2.38 28.58 4.16
N ASP A 39 -3.31 27.88 3.49
CA ASP A 39 -4.62 28.47 3.12
C ASP A 39 -5.81 27.53 3.36
N ALA A 40 -5.83 26.91 4.53
CA ALA A 40 -6.99 26.16 5.04
C ALA A 40 -8.22 27.05 5.38
N SER A 41 -8.29 28.27 4.84
CA SER A 41 -9.34 29.25 5.13
C SER A 41 -10.50 29.24 4.12
N GLN A 42 -10.26 28.77 2.89
CA GLN A 42 -11.21 28.97 1.77
C GLN A 42 -12.17 27.80 1.53
N PHE A 43 -11.97 26.63 2.16
CA PHE A 43 -12.80 25.43 1.94
C PHE A 43 -13.90 25.19 3.00
N TYR A 44 -14.08 26.13 3.93
CA TYR A 44 -15.23 26.17 4.85
C TYR A 44 -15.77 27.60 4.95
N HIS A 45 -16.56 28.02 3.95
CA HIS A 45 -17.32 29.27 4.05
C HIS A 45 -18.48 29.09 5.06
N PRO A 46 -18.60 29.92 6.12
CA PRO A 46 -19.64 29.73 7.14
C PRO A 46 -21.07 30.08 6.71
N ASP A 47 -21.26 30.60 5.49
CA ASP A 47 -22.39 31.46 5.14
C ASP A 47 -23.57 30.77 4.44
N ASP A 48 -23.49 29.47 4.15
CA ASP A 48 -24.58 28.70 3.49
C ASP A 48 -25.81 28.43 4.42
N VAL A 49 -25.96 29.23 5.47
CA VAL A 49 -27.09 29.19 6.42
C VAL A 49 -28.28 29.99 5.88
N THR A 50 -28.83 29.54 4.73
CA THR A 50 -30.16 30.01 4.25
C THR A 50 -31.17 28.88 4.20
N ALA A 51 -31.77 28.60 5.36
CA ALA A 51 -32.77 27.55 5.54
C ALA A 51 -34.07 27.82 4.75
N ARG A 52 -34.14 27.34 3.50
CA ARG A 52 -35.41 27.21 2.76
C ARG A 52 -36.12 25.92 3.16
N ALA A 53 -37.11 26.05 4.04
CA ALA A 53 -37.99 24.94 4.40
C ALA A 53 -38.78 24.44 3.17
N ILE A 54 -38.59 23.17 2.83
CA ILE A 54 -39.49 22.42 1.95
C ILE A 54 -40.27 21.44 2.83
N SER A 55 -41.57 21.67 2.97
CA SER A 55 -42.44 20.86 3.82
C SER A 55 -43.03 19.67 3.06
N THR A 56 -42.49 18.47 3.29
CA THR A 56 -43.19 17.21 3.02
C THR A 56 -43.07 16.25 4.21
N SER A 57 -44.14 15.51 4.47
CA SER A 57 -44.31 14.77 5.73
C SER A 57 -43.67 13.38 5.70
N ALA A 58 -42.39 13.31 6.05
CA ALA A 58 -41.72 12.09 6.49
C ALA A 58 -40.65 12.45 7.54
N GLN A 59 -40.57 11.70 8.65
CA GLN A 59 -39.53 11.92 9.66
C GLN A 59 -38.20 11.34 9.19
N LYS A 60 -37.52 12.04 8.29
CA LYS A 60 -36.12 11.72 7.96
C LYS A 60 -35.24 11.98 9.18
N LYS A 61 -34.67 10.92 9.75
CA LYS A 61 -33.76 11.03 10.90
C LYS A 61 -32.33 11.22 10.36
N ASN A 62 -31.93 12.48 10.24
CA ASN A 62 -30.54 12.80 9.93
C ASN A 62 -29.66 12.39 11.13
N ILE A 63 -28.64 11.57 10.88
CA ILE A 63 -27.57 11.31 11.84
C ILE A 63 -26.56 12.47 11.84
N ASP A 64 -25.89 12.71 12.96
CA ASP A 64 -24.73 13.60 13.00
C ASP A 64 -23.55 12.90 12.32
N THR A 65 -23.39 13.18 11.02
CA THR A 65 -22.40 12.52 10.15
C THR A 65 -20.97 12.85 10.59
N TYR A 66 -20.77 14.04 11.17
CA TYR A 66 -19.48 14.51 11.66
C TYR A 66 -19.14 13.88 13.02
N GLU A 67 -20.11 13.74 13.93
CA GLU A 67 -19.91 12.98 15.16
C GLU A 67 -19.59 11.50 14.86
N LEU A 68 -20.32 10.87 13.93
CA LEU A 68 -20.06 9.48 13.54
C LEU A 68 -18.63 9.31 13.00
N ASP A 69 -18.23 10.13 12.03
CA ASP A 69 -16.91 10.05 11.40
C ASP A 69 -15.77 10.34 12.41
N CYS A 70 -15.91 11.39 13.22
CA CYS A 70 -15.03 11.70 14.35
C CYS A 70 -14.83 10.49 15.29
N ARG A 71 -15.92 9.80 15.65
CA ARG A 71 -15.89 8.68 16.61
C ARG A 71 -15.47 7.34 15.97
N MET A 72 -15.69 7.14 14.68
CA MET A 72 -15.12 6.01 13.93
C MET A 72 -13.59 6.11 13.84
N ARG A 73 -13.03 7.31 13.64
CA ARG A 73 -11.57 7.56 13.72
C ARG A 73 -11.00 7.24 15.11
N ILE A 74 -11.72 7.60 16.17
CA ILE A 74 -11.35 7.24 17.55
C ILE A 74 -11.35 5.73 17.75
N PHE A 75 -12.37 5.03 17.24
CA PHE A 75 -12.42 3.56 17.29
C PHE A 75 -11.27 2.90 16.49
N ALA A 76 -10.90 3.45 15.34
CA ALA A 76 -9.74 3.00 14.58
C ALA A 76 -8.41 3.21 15.33
N LEU A 77 -8.25 4.30 16.09
CA LEU A 77 -7.08 4.50 16.98
C LEU A 77 -7.03 3.46 18.10
N GLU A 78 -8.16 3.14 18.73
CA GLU A 78 -8.25 2.11 19.77
C GLU A 78 -7.92 0.72 19.21
N PHE A 79 -8.49 0.36 18.05
CA PHE A 79 -8.23 -0.91 17.37
C PHE A 79 -6.76 -1.03 16.90
N ALA A 80 -6.16 0.04 16.39
CA ALA A 80 -4.73 0.10 16.09
C ALA A 80 -3.87 -0.15 17.34
N LYS A 81 -4.27 0.41 18.49
CA LYS A 81 -3.60 0.17 19.78
C LYS A 81 -3.76 -1.29 20.24
N GLU A 82 -4.93 -1.90 20.09
CA GLU A 82 -5.15 -3.33 20.41
C GLU A 82 -4.28 -4.26 19.54
N ILE A 83 -4.14 -3.94 18.25
CA ILE A 83 -3.19 -4.62 17.35
C ILE A 83 -1.76 -4.56 17.92
N ILE A 84 -1.25 -3.36 18.21
CA ILE A 84 0.13 -3.13 18.70
C ILE A 84 0.37 -3.81 20.06
N ASP A 85 -0.55 -3.61 21.03
CA ASP A 85 -0.45 -4.20 22.37
C ASP A 85 -0.48 -5.73 22.32
N SER A 86 -1.33 -6.33 21.46
CA SER A 86 -1.40 -7.80 21.29
C SER A 86 -0.14 -8.40 20.65
N GLY A 87 0.64 -7.59 19.95
CA GLY A 87 2.00 -7.94 19.57
C GLY A 87 2.90 -7.99 20.80
N ASN A 88 2.97 -6.89 21.55
CA ASN A 88 3.86 -6.75 22.70
C ASN A 88 3.55 -7.78 23.83
N SER A 89 2.29 -8.18 24.03
CA SER A 89 1.94 -9.17 25.07
C SER A 89 2.47 -10.59 24.82
N ASN A 90 2.89 -10.91 23.59
CA ASN A 90 3.39 -12.24 23.22
C ASN A 90 4.92 -12.40 23.35
N SER A 91 5.67 -11.38 23.78
CA SER A 91 7.05 -11.57 24.25
C SER A 91 7.05 -12.00 25.72
N ASN A 92 7.47 -13.25 25.97
CA ASN A 92 7.65 -13.78 27.32
C ASN A 92 8.57 -12.86 28.15
N SER A 93 8.19 -12.64 29.42
CA SER A 93 8.73 -11.60 30.31
C SER A 93 10.12 -11.89 30.88
N ASN A 94 11.05 -12.36 30.06
CA ASN A 94 12.38 -12.83 30.48
C ASN A 94 13.51 -12.53 29.47
N SER A 95 13.33 -11.56 28.55
CA SER A 95 14.41 -11.08 27.68
C SER A 95 14.34 -9.57 27.41
N ASN A 96 15.25 -8.81 28.00
CA ASN A 96 15.40 -7.35 27.79
C ASN A 96 15.99 -6.98 26.40
N ASN A 97 15.91 -7.90 25.43
CA ASN A 97 16.80 -7.96 24.27
C ASN A 97 16.21 -7.35 22.99
N ASN A 98 15.06 -6.68 23.08
CA ASN A 98 14.32 -6.18 21.91
C ASN A 98 13.95 -4.67 22.01
N LYS A 99 14.66 -3.95 22.89
CA LYS A 99 14.31 -2.59 23.32
C LYS A 99 14.07 -1.60 22.18
N HIS A 100 14.82 -1.67 21.07
CA HIS A 100 14.62 -0.75 19.94
C HIS A 100 13.31 -1.01 19.16
N THR A 101 12.81 -2.23 19.16
CA THR A 101 11.50 -2.60 18.61
C THR A 101 10.38 -2.23 19.59
N GLU A 102 10.64 -2.38 20.89
CA GLU A 102 9.75 -1.90 21.96
C GLU A 102 9.65 -0.38 21.95
N ASP A 103 10.74 0.36 21.76
CA ASP A 103 10.78 1.83 21.68
C ASP A 103 10.07 2.33 20.41
N ARG A 104 10.26 1.70 19.25
CA ARG A 104 9.50 2.03 18.02
C ARG A 104 8.00 1.73 18.18
N ASN A 105 7.63 0.59 18.77
CA ASN A 105 6.22 0.29 19.10
C ASN A 105 5.67 1.23 20.19
N ALA A 106 6.49 1.64 21.17
CA ALA A 106 6.12 2.54 22.25
C ALA A 106 5.95 3.98 21.76
N ASP A 107 6.71 4.42 20.75
CA ASP A 107 6.49 5.69 20.05
C ASP A 107 5.14 5.68 19.35
N ILE A 108 4.82 4.65 18.56
CA ILE A 108 3.51 4.54 17.89
C ILE A 108 2.39 4.46 18.95
N LEU A 109 2.58 3.68 20.02
CA LEU A 109 1.61 3.50 21.10
C LEU A 109 1.41 4.78 21.92
N GLN A 110 2.47 5.53 22.21
CA GLN A 110 2.41 6.81 22.91
C GLN A 110 1.75 7.86 22.01
N THR A 111 2.10 7.88 20.73
CA THR A 111 1.40 8.67 19.71
C THR A 111 -0.08 8.35 19.63
N THR A 112 -0.49 7.09 19.71
CA THR A 112 -1.91 6.73 19.74
C THR A 112 -2.58 7.18 21.05
N LYS A 113 -1.89 7.20 22.20
CA LYS A 113 -2.40 7.85 23.43
C LYS A 113 -2.53 9.37 23.25
N ASP A 114 -1.51 10.03 22.71
CA ASP A 114 -1.52 11.46 22.36
C ASP A 114 -2.67 11.75 21.37
N ALA A 115 -2.97 10.85 20.44
CA ALA A 115 -4.09 10.94 19.50
C ALA A 115 -5.45 10.90 20.20
N LEU A 116 -5.60 9.97 21.14
CA LEU A 116 -6.81 9.82 21.94
C LEU A 116 -6.99 11.02 22.90
N GLU A 117 -5.90 11.63 23.36
CA GLU A 117 -5.92 12.89 24.12
C GLU A 117 -6.26 14.10 23.23
N LEU A 118 -5.71 14.17 22.00
CA LEU A 118 -6.09 15.14 20.97
C LEU A 118 -7.53 14.95 20.47
N SER A 119 -8.10 13.74 20.55
CA SER A 119 -9.49 13.47 20.14
C SER A 119 -10.52 14.22 20.99
N ARG A 120 -10.12 14.73 22.17
CA ARG A 120 -10.91 15.66 22.98
C ARG A 120 -11.17 17.00 22.27
N ILE A 121 -10.33 17.39 21.29
CA ILE A 121 -10.60 18.53 20.39
C ILE A 121 -11.82 18.21 19.50
N CYS A 122 -11.86 17.00 18.94
CA CYS A 122 -12.97 16.53 18.11
C CYS A 122 -14.28 16.47 18.92
N GLN A 123 -14.23 15.96 20.16
CA GLN A 123 -15.35 16.02 21.11
C GLN A 123 -15.73 17.47 21.49
N GLY A 124 -14.76 18.37 21.60
CA GLY A 124 -14.97 19.79 21.84
C GLY A 124 -15.70 20.47 20.68
N GLN A 125 -15.31 20.20 19.44
CA GLN A 125 -15.97 20.74 18.24
C GLN A 125 -17.42 20.25 18.09
N VAL A 126 -17.71 18.99 18.44
CA VAL A 126 -19.09 18.47 18.53
C VAL A 126 -19.89 19.22 19.61
N ARG A 127 -19.27 19.57 20.75
CA ARG A 127 -19.89 20.41 21.80
C ARG A 127 -20.19 21.83 21.29
N ASP A 128 -19.20 22.50 20.72
CA ASP A 128 -19.34 23.86 20.17
C ASP A 128 -20.44 23.94 19.10
N GLN A 129 -20.58 22.93 18.24
CA GLN A 129 -21.66 22.89 17.26
C GLN A 129 -23.04 22.67 17.91
N LYS A 130 -23.15 21.78 18.90
CA LYS A 130 -24.41 21.54 19.61
C LYS A 130 -24.84 22.75 20.46
N GLU A 131 -23.91 23.49 21.06
CA GLU A 131 -24.19 24.75 21.74
C GLU A 131 -24.64 25.85 20.76
N LYS A 132 -23.98 25.97 19.59
CA LYS A 132 -24.39 26.91 18.52
C LYS A 132 -25.76 26.59 17.92
N GLN A 133 -26.12 25.31 17.80
CA GLN A 133 -27.46 24.89 17.35
C GLN A 133 -28.55 25.11 18.43
N GLN A 134 -28.19 25.04 19.71
CA GLN A 134 -29.14 25.28 20.82
C GLN A 134 -29.33 26.77 21.16
N ASN A 135 -28.37 27.65 20.84
CA ASN A 135 -28.48 29.10 21.01
C ASN A 135 -28.31 29.86 19.68
N PRO A 136 -29.34 29.90 18.81
CA PRO A 136 -29.35 30.75 17.62
C PRO A 136 -29.52 32.23 18.02
N ILE A 137 -28.40 32.92 18.27
CA ILE A 137 -28.38 34.38 18.49
C ILE A 137 -28.70 35.08 17.17
N GLY A 138 -30.00 35.26 16.88
CA GLY A 138 -30.47 35.99 15.72
C GLY A 138 -30.04 37.47 15.77
N PRO A 139 -29.63 38.08 14.65
CA PRO A 139 -29.20 39.47 14.62
C PRO A 139 -30.38 40.41 14.89
N LYS A 140 -30.40 41.02 16.07
CA LYS A 140 -31.30 42.15 16.38
C LYS A 140 -30.86 43.39 15.59
N VAL A 141 -31.40 43.54 14.38
CA VAL A 141 -31.32 44.79 13.61
C VAL A 141 -32.42 45.74 14.09
N GLU A 142 -32.13 46.56 15.11
CA GLU A 142 -32.97 47.71 15.46
C GLU A 142 -32.60 48.89 14.55
N PHE A 143 -33.53 49.29 13.67
CA PHE A 143 -33.39 50.49 12.85
C PHE A 143 -33.64 51.74 13.69
N ALA A 144 -32.71 52.70 13.64
CA ALA A 144 -32.89 54.06 14.13
C ALA A 144 -32.50 55.07 13.05
N GLU A 145 -33.36 56.05 12.77
CA GLU A 145 -33.23 56.92 11.60
C GLU A 145 -32.38 58.18 11.83
N SER A 146 -31.50 58.45 10.86
CA SER A 146 -31.09 59.79 10.39
C SER A 146 -30.65 60.87 11.41
N LYS A 147 -29.42 61.39 11.21
CA LYS A 147 -29.20 62.66 10.49
C LYS A 147 -27.72 62.95 10.30
N ALA A 148 -27.42 63.73 9.25
CA ALA A 148 -26.06 64.13 8.90
C ALA A 148 -25.76 65.55 9.38
N THR A 149 -24.49 65.80 9.77
CA THR A 149 -23.87 67.13 9.70
C THR A 149 -22.39 66.97 9.30
N ILE A 150 -21.86 67.96 8.59
CA ILE A 150 -20.47 68.06 8.11
C ILE A 150 -19.55 68.56 9.23
N GLY A 151 -18.31 68.08 9.32
CA GLY A 151 -17.30 68.59 10.27
C GLY A 151 -15.86 68.26 9.84
N THR A 152 -14.99 69.28 9.79
CA THR A 152 -13.62 69.21 9.27
C THR A 152 -12.55 68.77 10.29
N LEU A 153 -11.38 68.38 9.75
CA LEU A 153 -10.04 68.44 10.37
C LEU A 153 -9.79 69.79 11.12
N PRO A 154 -8.80 69.94 12.04
CA PRO A 154 -7.48 69.25 12.01
C PRO A 154 -6.73 68.92 13.34
N ALA A 155 -5.69 68.07 13.19
CA ALA A 155 -4.31 68.11 13.73
C ALA A 155 -3.92 68.54 15.17
N THR A 156 -2.76 67.97 15.60
CA THR A 156 -1.85 68.33 16.72
C THR A 156 -2.28 68.05 18.17
N ASN A 157 -1.39 68.05 19.18
CA ASN A 157 -0.07 67.39 19.38
C ASN A 157 0.36 67.56 20.87
N THR A 158 1.31 66.76 21.36
CA THR A 158 2.23 67.00 22.52
C THR A 158 1.70 67.23 23.97
N ASN A 159 2.30 66.47 24.90
CA ASN A 159 2.76 66.86 26.27
C ASN A 159 1.66 67.15 27.34
N THR A 160 1.74 66.91 28.66
CA THR A 160 2.67 66.46 29.75
C THR A 160 1.81 66.57 31.06
N GLU A 161 2.11 66.14 32.31
CA GLU A 161 3.26 65.57 33.04
C GLU A 161 2.83 64.98 34.43
N TYR A 162 3.71 64.24 35.13
CA TYR A 162 3.73 63.89 36.61
C TYR A 162 2.50 63.18 37.27
N ASP A 163 2.60 62.29 38.29
CA ASP A 163 3.64 61.44 38.95
C ASP A 163 2.88 60.27 39.70
N GLY A 164 3.42 59.32 40.49
CA GLY A 164 4.77 59.13 41.02
C GLY A 164 5.00 57.93 41.98
N TYR A 165 6.29 57.61 42.15
CA TYR A 165 7.00 56.95 43.28
C TYR A 165 6.41 55.77 44.12
N ARG A 166 6.94 54.56 43.89
CA ARG A 166 7.92 53.81 44.75
C ARG A 166 8.42 52.57 43.97
N GLN A 167 9.70 52.39 43.63
CA GLN A 167 10.81 51.82 44.44
C GLN A 167 10.52 50.43 45.05
N GLN A 168 11.40 49.40 45.05
CA GLN A 168 12.79 49.16 44.56
C GLN A 168 13.10 47.61 44.70
N ASN A 169 14.11 46.92 44.12
CA ASN A 169 15.14 47.22 43.10
C ASN A 169 15.74 45.93 42.44
N LYS A 170 16.26 46.07 41.20
CA LYS A 170 17.38 45.40 40.45
C LYS A 170 18.05 44.05 40.87
N ILE A 171 18.16 43.06 39.95
CA ILE A 171 19.28 42.68 39.02
C ILE A 171 20.49 41.93 39.64
N GLY A 172 20.96 40.81 39.03
CA GLY A 172 22.32 40.25 39.25
C GLY A 172 22.64 38.92 38.53
N ARG A 173 23.53 38.94 37.52
CA ARG A 173 23.91 37.79 36.66
C ARG A 173 25.25 37.12 37.12
N VAL A 174 25.45 35.84 36.75
CA VAL A 174 26.72 35.22 36.24
C VAL A 174 27.77 34.51 37.17
N ARG A 175 28.01 33.20 36.83
CA ARG A 175 29.24 32.34 36.86
C ARG A 175 29.92 31.78 38.14
N ARG A 176 30.16 30.44 38.05
CA ARG A 176 31.40 29.64 38.29
C ARG A 176 31.78 29.04 39.67
N SER A 177 32.48 27.90 39.56
CA SER A 177 33.50 27.25 40.44
C SER A 177 33.11 26.59 41.79
N SER A 178 33.13 25.24 41.76
CA SER A 178 33.86 24.31 42.66
C SER A 178 34.57 24.82 43.93
N VAL A 179 34.49 24.06 45.04
CA VAL A 179 35.62 23.41 45.77
C VAL A 179 35.12 22.55 46.98
N SER A 180 35.99 21.65 47.46
CA SER A 180 35.87 20.51 48.41
C SER A 180 35.34 20.71 49.86
N GLY A 181 34.87 19.58 50.46
CA GLY A 181 35.05 19.22 51.89
C GLY A 181 33.88 19.51 52.86
N THR A 182 33.73 18.84 54.03
CA THR A 182 34.41 17.63 54.59
C THR A 182 33.65 17.07 55.82
N THR A 183 33.59 15.73 55.98
CA THR A 183 33.48 14.90 57.24
C THR A 183 32.57 15.26 58.44
N SER A 184 31.66 14.35 58.83
CA SER A 184 31.45 13.74 60.19
C SER A 184 30.10 12.97 60.26
N THR A 185 29.97 11.64 60.41
CA THR A 185 30.38 10.62 61.42
C THR A 185 29.48 10.45 62.67
N ILE A 186 28.54 9.49 62.62
CA ILE A 186 28.09 8.54 63.68
C ILE A 186 27.62 7.27 62.89
N LYS A 187 28.06 6.00 63.05
CA LYS A 187 28.07 5.03 64.19
C LYS A 187 26.65 4.62 64.65
N GLU A 188 26.29 3.40 65.07
CA GLU A 188 26.88 2.05 65.33
C GLU A 188 25.75 1.00 65.00
N GLU A 189 25.89 -0.33 64.81
CA GLU A 189 26.97 -1.36 64.84
C GLU A 189 26.49 -2.65 64.07
N ASN A 190 27.32 -3.36 63.27
CA ASN A 190 28.02 -4.66 63.48
C ASN A 190 27.34 -5.97 62.95
N ASP A 191 28.18 -7.02 62.82
CA ASP A 191 27.99 -8.43 62.37
C ASP A 191 27.81 -8.67 60.84
N GLY A 192 28.61 -9.51 60.14
CA GLY A 192 29.89 -10.17 60.47
C GLY A 192 30.07 -11.54 59.78
N ASP A 193 31.04 -11.69 58.86
CA ASP A 193 31.83 -12.93 58.54
C ASP A 193 32.69 -12.80 57.24
N ASP A 194 33.95 -12.39 57.45
CA ASP A 194 35.25 -12.72 56.79
C ASP A 194 35.48 -13.11 55.29
N TYR A 195 36.45 -12.38 54.67
CA TYR A 195 37.58 -12.80 53.77
C TYR A 195 37.30 -13.62 52.47
N ASN A 196 37.86 -13.36 51.28
CA ASN A 196 38.85 -12.42 50.68
C ASN A 196 38.33 -12.03 49.26
N GLY A 197 38.82 -11.03 48.51
CA GLY A 197 39.95 -10.11 48.74
C GLY A 197 40.89 -10.03 47.53
N ASP A 198 40.53 -9.25 46.49
CA ASP A 198 41.46 -8.63 45.52
C ASP A 198 40.71 -7.58 44.67
N ASP A 199 40.97 -6.29 44.87
CA ASP A 199 40.40 -5.18 44.08
C ASP A 199 41.24 -4.92 42.82
N GLY A 200 40.88 -5.57 41.71
CA GLY A 200 41.64 -5.54 40.45
C GLY A 200 40.91 -4.93 39.25
N ASN A 201 41.08 -3.61 39.06
CA ASN A 201 40.74 -2.80 37.88
C ASN A 201 39.25 -2.67 37.46
N MET A 202 38.83 -1.46 37.09
CA MET A 202 37.50 -1.16 36.54
C MET A 202 37.44 -1.41 35.02
N ASP A 203 37.56 -2.66 34.59
CA ASP A 203 37.28 -3.09 33.22
C ASP A 203 36.10 -4.08 33.21
N ALA A 204 34.90 -3.56 33.47
CA ALA A 204 33.65 -4.33 33.52
C ALA A 204 33.17 -4.74 32.11
N ASP A 205 33.84 -5.74 31.56
CA ASP A 205 33.60 -6.45 30.32
C ASP A 205 32.10 -6.74 30.02
N TRP A 206 31.58 -6.17 28.93
CA TRP A 206 30.24 -6.45 28.39
C TRP A 206 30.22 -7.67 27.44
N SER A 207 31.03 -8.69 27.72
CA SER A 207 31.06 -9.96 26.97
C SER A 207 29.73 -10.72 26.98
N ASN A 208 28.92 -10.52 28.02
CA ASN A 208 27.68 -11.28 28.27
C ASN A 208 26.45 -10.73 27.50
N CYS A 209 26.53 -10.71 26.17
CA CYS A 209 25.30 -10.91 25.39
C CYS A 209 24.92 -12.39 25.51
N GLU A 210 23.94 -12.71 26.37
CA GLU A 210 23.61 -14.10 26.79
C GLU A 210 23.44 -15.08 25.62
N LEU A 211 22.97 -14.58 24.46
CA LEU A 211 22.82 -15.34 23.21
C LEU A 211 24.16 -15.95 22.72
N CYS A 212 25.28 -15.24 22.87
CA CYS A 212 26.61 -15.67 22.44
C CYS A 212 27.36 -16.52 23.50
N ASN A 213 26.81 -16.66 24.71
CA ASN A 213 27.38 -17.51 25.78
C ASN A 213 26.91 -18.97 25.71
N SER A 214 26.06 -19.31 24.74
CA SER A 214 25.68 -20.71 24.47
C SER A 214 26.68 -21.36 23.52
N ASN A 215 27.19 -22.55 23.88
CA ASN A 215 28.12 -23.34 23.06
C ASN A 215 27.51 -23.83 21.71
N GLU A 216 26.24 -23.51 21.42
CA GLU A 216 25.55 -23.85 20.17
C GLU A 216 25.64 -22.77 19.08
N VAL A 217 25.97 -21.51 19.44
CA VAL A 217 25.84 -20.35 18.55
C VAL A 217 27.19 -19.67 18.34
N THR A 218 27.69 -19.68 17.11
CA THR A 218 28.88 -18.89 16.73
C THR A 218 28.45 -17.49 16.30
N CYS A 219 28.67 -16.51 17.18
CA CYS A 219 28.51 -15.08 16.87
C CYS A 219 29.69 -14.54 16.04
N ILE A 220 29.40 -13.79 14.99
CA ILE A 220 30.37 -13.10 14.12
C ILE A 220 29.95 -11.64 14.01
N PHE A 221 30.82 -10.72 14.38
CA PHE A 221 30.53 -9.29 14.47
C PHE A 221 30.94 -8.53 13.20
N VAL A 222 30.14 -7.54 12.82
CA VAL A 222 30.36 -6.66 11.66
C VAL A 222 30.20 -5.19 12.07
N SER A 223 31.11 -4.31 11.67
CA SER A 223 31.11 -2.88 12.03
C SER A 223 31.23 -1.98 10.80
N THR A 224 30.61 -0.81 10.87
CA THR A 224 30.67 0.21 9.81
C THR A 224 31.98 1.03 9.82
N ALA A 225 32.76 0.94 10.90
CA ALA A 225 34.06 1.61 11.06
C ALA A 225 35.01 0.83 11.99
N HIS A 226 36.30 1.19 11.97
CA HIS A 226 37.30 0.79 12.99
C HIS A 226 37.11 1.50 14.35
N SER A 227 35.91 2.00 14.65
CA SER A 227 35.62 2.77 15.86
C SER A 227 35.92 1.96 17.13
N THR A 228 36.75 2.56 18.01
CA THR A 228 37.34 2.06 19.29
C THR A 228 38.65 1.27 19.23
N ILE A 229 39.22 0.99 18.06
CA ILE A 229 40.48 0.22 17.96
C ILE A 229 41.65 1.17 17.63
N ASP A 230 42.73 1.09 18.42
CA ASP A 230 43.88 1.99 18.29
C ASP A 230 44.61 1.78 16.95
N SER A 231 44.58 2.81 16.10
CA SER A 231 45.07 2.75 14.71
C SER A 231 46.61 2.74 14.60
N SER A 232 47.32 2.54 15.72
CA SER A 232 48.78 2.37 15.79
C SER A 232 49.24 0.92 15.62
N ASP A 233 48.38 -0.09 15.77
CA ASP A 233 48.78 -1.49 15.65
C ASP A 233 48.78 -1.97 14.19
N GLU A 234 49.96 -1.97 13.56
CA GLU A 234 50.20 -2.57 12.24
C GLU A 234 49.88 -4.09 12.18
N ASN A 235 49.66 -4.76 13.32
CA ASN A 235 49.22 -6.16 13.39
C ASN A 235 47.69 -6.30 13.50
N TYR A 236 46.92 -5.21 13.33
CA TYR A 236 45.47 -5.31 13.36
C TYR A 236 44.92 -6.12 12.18
N LYS A 237 44.44 -7.33 12.48
CA LYS A 237 43.72 -8.22 11.55
C LYS A 237 42.32 -8.48 12.09
N GLU A 238 41.32 -8.27 11.25
CA GLU A 238 39.92 -8.62 11.52
C GLU A 238 39.78 -10.15 11.64
N ASN A 239 38.87 -10.60 12.51
CA ASN A 239 38.52 -12.03 12.61
C ASN A 239 37.03 -12.28 12.90
N GLY A 240 36.24 -11.22 13.10
CA GLY A 240 34.81 -11.31 13.41
C GLY A 240 34.49 -11.49 14.90
N SER A 241 35.45 -11.36 15.82
CA SER A 241 35.14 -11.22 17.25
C SER A 241 34.59 -9.83 17.56
N MET A 242 33.94 -9.65 18.73
CA MET A 242 33.39 -8.34 19.13
C MET A 242 34.47 -7.24 19.22
N SER A 243 35.71 -7.62 19.56
CA SER A 243 36.87 -6.74 19.63
C SER A 243 37.65 -6.60 18.31
N ARG A 244 37.34 -7.42 17.29
CA ARG A 244 38.00 -7.40 15.97
C ARG A 244 36.99 -7.71 14.83
N PRO A 245 35.88 -6.94 14.74
CA PRO A 245 34.79 -7.22 13.81
C PRO A 245 35.24 -7.11 12.34
N TRP A 246 34.48 -7.74 11.44
CA TRP A 246 34.64 -7.52 9.99
C TRP A 246 34.09 -6.16 9.58
N ILE A 247 34.70 -5.50 8.59
CA ILE A 247 34.14 -4.26 8.00
C ILE A 247 33.14 -4.50 6.86
N SER A 248 32.96 -5.74 6.43
CA SER A 248 31.99 -6.12 5.37
C SER A 248 31.14 -7.33 5.77
N ILE A 249 29.83 -7.25 5.47
CA ILE A 249 28.90 -8.36 5.67
C ILE A 249 29.30 -9.56 4.78
N HIS A 250 29.81 -9.32 3.57
CA HIS A 250 30.29 -10.37 2.65
C HIS A 250 31.50 -11.11 3.22
N GLN A 251 32.43 -10.41 3.87
CA GLN A 251 33.55 -11.03 4.59
C GLN A 251 33.05 -11.90 5.76
N ALA A 252 32.10 -11.39 6.55
CA ALA A 252 31.51 -12.10 7.68
C ALA A 252 30.72 -13.35 7.24
N LEU A 253 29.97 -13.25 6.13
CA LEU A 253 29.27 -14.37 5.49
C LEU A 253 30.26 -15.40 4.93
N HIS A 254 31.36 -14.97 4.31
CA HIS A 254 32.44 -15.87 3.89
C HIS A 254 33.09 -16.57 5.10
N HIS A 255 33.28 -15.86 6.22
CA HIS A 255 33.80 -16.46 7.45
C HIS A 255 32.83 -17.51 8.02
N ALA A 256 31.54 -17.22 8.09
CA ALA A 256 30.48 -18.17 8.47
C ALA A 256 30.53 -19.46 7.61
N ARG A 257 30.57 -19.30 6.29
CA ARG A 257 30.71 -20.40 5.32
C ARG A 257 32.00 -21.20 5.54
N SER A 258 33.11 -20.56 5.92
CA SER A 258 34.37 -21.24 6.23
C SER A 258 34.32 -22.09 7.51
N LEU A 259 33.49 -21.72 8.48
CA LEU A 259 33.30 -22.45 9.74
C LEU A 259 32.44 -23.69 9.51
N LYS A 260 31.29 -23.55 8.83
CA LYS A 260 30.45 -24.69 8.43
C LYS A 260 31.21 -25.70 7.57
N LYS A 261 32.03 -25.24 6.60
CA LYS A 261 32.90 -26.11 5.79
C LYS A 261 33.92 -26.91 6.62
N ARG A 262 34.46 -26.33 7.70
CA ARG A 262 35.38 -27.02 8.63
C ARG A 262 34.65 -28.09 9.46
N TYR A 263 33.51 -27.74 10.05
CA TYR A 263 32.65 -28.68 10.79
C TYR A 263 32.28 -29.91 9.92
N HIS A 264 31.83 -29.67 8.68
CA HIS A 264 31.53 -30.72 7.71
C HIS A 264 32.76 -31.52 7.20
N TRP A 265 33.98 -31.09 7.46
CA TRP A 265 35.21 -31.85 7.15
C TRP A 265 35.68 -32.68 8.33
N GLU A 266 35.56 -32.13 9.55
CA GLU A 266 35.99 -32.76 10.79
C GLU A 266 35.06 -33.93 11.15
N ASN A 267 33.73 -33.74 11.11
CA ASN A 267 32.78 -34.83 11.42
C ASN A 267 32.78 -35.94 10.35
N ARG A 268 33.08 -35.63 9.08
CA ARG A 268 33.29 -36.65 8.04
C ARG A 268 34.53 -37.54 8.25
N LYS A 269 35.33 -37.31 9.30
CA LYS A 269 36.37 -38.24 9.78
C LYS A 269 35.96 -39.08 10.98
N SER A 270 34.92 -38.71 11.71
CA SER A 270 34.34 -39.52 12.80
C SER A 270 33.20 -40.42 12.33
N ASP A 271 32.45 -40.02 11.29
CA ASP A 271 31.32 -40.77 10.78
C ASP A 271 31.71 -41.98 9.93
N ILE A 272 31.91 -43.12 10.59
CA ILE A 272 31.90 -44.45 9.96
C ILE A 272 30.45 -44.93 9.71
N ASN A 273 29.46 -44.32 10.38
CA ASN A 273 28.05 -44.78 10.40
C ASN A 273 27.05 -43.89 9.64
N GLY A 274 27.46 -42.69 9.20
CA GLY A 274 26.74 -41.92 8.16
C GLY A 274 25.40 -41.29 8.56
N ILE A 275 25.27 -40.77 9.78
CA ILE A 275 24.06 -40.08 10.25
C ILE A 275 24.34 -38.56 10.35
N ASP A 276 24.08 -37.82 9.27
CA ASP A 276 24.15 -36.35 9.22
C ASP A 276 22.90 -35.74 9.89
N ASP A 277 22.90 -35.69 11.22
CA ASP A 277 21.83 -35.01 11.96
C ASP A 277 21.94 -33.48 11.83
N ALA A 278 20.99 -32.90 11.13
CA ALA A 278 20.89 -31.45 10.92
C ALA A 278 20.81 -30.65 12.24
N HIS A 279 20.33 -31.22 13.34
CA HIS A 279 20.24 -30.55 14.65
C HIS A 279 21.62 -30.34 15.31
N SER A 280 22.64 -31.10 14.90
CA SER A 280 24.01 -31.00 15.45
C SER A 280 24.82 -29.82 14.90
N ARG A 281 24.37 -29.22 13.79
CA ARG A 281 25.15 -28.23 13.03
C ARG A 281 25.25 -26.88 13.79
N PRO A 282 26.44 -26.27 13.91
CA PRO A 282 26.62 -25.06 14.69
C PRO A 282 25.85 -23.89 14.07
N LYS A 283 24.94 -23.30 14.85
CA LYS A 283 24.14 -22.14 14.45
C LYS A 283 25.10 -20.95 14.29
N THR A 284 24.96 -20.18 13.22
CA THR A 284 25.82 -19.01 12.99
C THR A 284 24.99 -17.74 13.03
N MET A 285 25.47 -16.72 13.73
CA MET A 285 24.80 -15.43 13.87
C MET A 285 25.73 -14.30 13.43
N LEU A 286 25.34 -13.56 12.40
CA LEU A 286 25.99 -12.29 12.05
C LEU A 286 25.35 -11.18 12.88
N LEU A 287 26.14 -10.52 13.72
CA LEU A 287 25.74 -9.37 14.54
C LEU A 287 26.34 -8.09 13.95
N LEU A 288 25.49 -7.30 13.29
CA LEU A 288 25.86 -6.02 12.70
C LEU A 288 25.74 -4.93 13.78
N ARG A 289 26.78 -4.11 13.93
CA ARG A 289 26.80 -2.92 14.81
C ARG A 289 26.18 -1.70 14.13
N GLU A 290 25.97 -0.65 14.91
CA GLU A 290 25.38 0.64 14.51
C GLU A 290 25.89 1.21 13.17
N GLY A 291 24.98 1.88 12.44
CA GLY A 291 25.26 2.65 11.23
C GLY A 291 24.83 1.98 9.92
N VAL A 292 25.29 2.54 8.80
CA VAL A 292 24.96 2.10 7.44
C VAL A 292 26.02 1.16 6.87
N HIS A 293 25.65 -0.10 6.67
CA HIS A 293 26.43 -1.14 5.99
C HIS A 293 26.10 -1.12 4.49
N TYR A 294 26.96 -0.51 3.69
CA TYR A 294 26.84 -0.48 2.23
C TYR A 294 27.28 -1.81 1.61
N LEU A 295 26.48 -2.35 0.69
CA LEU A 295 26.72 -3.66 0.09
C LEU A 295 27.77 -3.70 -1.06
N GLN A 296 28.47 -2.59 -1.30
CA GLN A 296 29.60 -2.51 -2.25
C GLN A 296 29.30 -3.00 -3.68
N GLY A 297 28.02 -2.95 -4.09
CA GLY A 297 27.58 -3.36 -5.44
C GLY A 297 27.30 -4.85 -5.62
N GLU A 298 27.34 -5.67 -4.57
CA GLU A 298 26.90 -7.09 -4.63
C GLU A 298 25.81 -7.39 -3.59
N SER A 299 24.68 -7.94 -4.01
CA SER A 299 23.61 -8.44 -3.13
C SER A 299 24.10 -9.53 -2.17
N LEU A 300 23.57 -9.57 -0.94
CA LEU A 300 23.81 -10.66 0.00
C LEU A 300 23.10 -11.93 -0.46
N ARG A 301 23.81 -12.73 -1.27
CA ARG A 301 23.34 -14.01 -1.79
C ARG A 301 23.42 -15.09 -0.72
N PHE A 302 22.30 -15.69 -0.33
CA PHE A 302 22.20 -16.84 0.58
C PHE A 302 21.76 -18.11 -0.18
N SER A 303 22.33 -19.26 0.17
CA SER A 303 21.97 -20.56 -0.40
C SER A 303 22.08 -21.70 0.63
N GLU A 304 21.98 -22.96 0.20
CA GLU A 304 21.98 -24.15 1.07
C GLU A 304 23.13 -24.19 2.11
N ILE A 305 24.31 -23.67 1.77
CA ILE A 305 25.44 -23.58 2.71
C ILE A 305 25.13 -22.67 3.92
N ASP A 306 24.22 -21.71 3.74
CA ASP A 306 23.83 -20.75 4.76
C ASP A 306 22.68 -21.25 5.64
N ASN A 307 22.10 -22.43 5.37
CA ASN A 307 21.04 -23.04 6.18
C ASN A 307 21.29 -22.93 7.71
N GLY A 308 20.33 -22.38 8.46
CA GLY A 308 20.49 -22.11 9.90
C GLY A 308 21.25 -20.80 10.25
N LEU A 309 21.43 -19.89 9.29
CA LEU A 309 22.04 -18.57 9.53
C LEU A 309 21.02 -17.58 10.10
N THR A 310 21.45 -16.83 11.13
CA THR A 310 20.79 -15.59 11.57
C THR A 310 21.64 -14.39 11.16
N ILE A 311 21.03 -13.35 10.60
CA ILE A 311 21.62 -12.02 10.44
C ILE A 311 20.77 -11.03 11.25
N ARG A 312 21.42 -10.24 12.12
CA ARG A 312 20.75 -9.44 13.14
C ARG A 312 21.47 -8.11 13.40
N GLY A 313 20.70 -7.05 13.64
CA GLY A 313 21.23 -5.81 14.24
C GLY A 313 21.49 -5.98 15.75
N TYR A 314 22.60 -5.43 16.26
CA TYR A 314 22.99 -5.56 17.66
C TYR A 314 21.90 -4.94 18.59
N PRO A 315 21.55 -5.59 19.72
CA PRO A 315 20.42 -5.14 20.54
C PRO A 315 20.56 -3.70 21.05
N GLY A 316 19.64 -2.83 20.59
CA GLY A 316 19.63 -1.42 20.98
C GLY A 316 20.49 -0.48 20.12
N GLU A 317 21.08 -0.97 19.03
CA GLU A 317 21.78 -0.15 18.02
C GLU A 317 20.94 0.01 16.75
N GLU A 318 21.05 1.18 16.09
CA GLU A 318 20.35 1.44 14.84
C GLU A 318 21.20 0.95 13.66
N VAL A 319 20.74 -0.11 13.00
CA VAL A 319 21.49 -0.83 11.96
C VAL A 319 20.77 -0.76 10.62
N TRP A 320 21.48 -0.27 9.61
CA TRP A 320 20.99 -0.13 8.23
C TRP A 320 21.82 -0.97 7.26
N ILE A 321 21.16 -1.68 6.35
CA ILE A 321 21.75 -2.26 5.15
C ILE A 321 21.33 -1.39 3.96
N SER A 322 22.32 -0.89 3.21
CA SER A 322 22.11 0.01 2.07
C SER A 322 22.42 -0.69 0.74
N GLY A 323 21.46 -0.58 -0.20
CA GLY A 323 21.63 -0.96 -1.59
C GLY A 323 22.43 0.04 -2.43
N GLY A 324 22.91 1.13 -1.83
CA GLY A 324 23.54 2.24 -2.54
C GLY A 324 25.04 2.41 -2.32
N VAL A 325 25.53 3.57 -2.76
CA VAL A 325 26.90 4.06 -2.62
C VAL A 325 26.85 5.47 -2.02
N SER A 326 27.51 5.66 -0.88
CA SER A 326 27.59 6.99 -0.25
C SER A 326 28.45 7.93 -1.10
N LEU A 327 27.92 9.09 -1.44
CA LEU A 327 28.61 10.13 -2.22
C LEU A 327 29.34 11.15 -1.33
N LYS A 328 29.57 10.83 -0.05
CA LYS A 328 30.23 11.71 0.94
C LYS A 328 31.60 12.25 0.50
N ASP A 329 32.30 11.46 -0.32
CA ASP A 329 33.65 11.73 -0.84
C ASP A 329 33.62 12.33 -2.27
N ALA A 330 32.43 12.55 -2.85
CA ALA A 330 32.26 13.14 -4.18
C ALA A 330 32.49 14.67 -4.14
N VAL A 331 33.25 15.18 -5.11
CA VAL A 331 33.59 16.60 -5.19
C VAL A 331 32.50 17.35 -5.95
N PHE A 332 31.50 17.85 -5.21
CA PHE A 332 30.45 18.70 -5.77
C PHE A 332 30.94 20.13 -6.05
N GLN A 333 30.73 20.61 -7.27
CA GLN A 333 31.00 21.99 -7.71
C GLN A 333 29.76 22.61 -8.37
N PRO A 334 29.58 23.94 -8.38
CA PRO A 334 28.48 24.59 -9.10
C PRO A 334 28.52 24.27 -10.60
N ALA A 335 27.37 23.96 -11.20
CA ALA A 335 27.30 23.62 -12.62
C ALA A 335 27.41 24.86 -13.53
N ILE A 336 28.28 24.80 -14.53
CA ILE A 336 28.45 25.85 -15.54
C ILE A 336 27.52 25.58 -16.73
N LYS A 337 26.81 26.61 -17.21
CA LYS A 337 25.73 26.44 -18.20
C LYS A 337 26.22 25.91 -19.54
N GLU A 338 27.30 26.50 -20.03
CA GLU A 338 27.89 26.20 -21.34
C GLU A 338 28.54 24.81 -21.35
N ASP A 339 29.35 24.50 -20.34
CA ASP A 339 30.09 23.23 -20.24
C ASP A 339 29.16 22.02 -20.02
N HIS A 340 28.07 22.21 -19.26
CA HIS A 340 27.16 21.13 -18.89
C HIS A 340 25.85 21.08 -19.68
N GLN A 341 25.60 22.03 -20.59
CA GLN A 341 24.40 22.07 -21.45
C GLN A 341 23.10 22.03 -20.62
N LEU A 342 22.95 22.97 -19.68
CA LEU A 342 21.80 23.06 -18.77
C LEU A 342 20.91 24.27 -19.10
N HIS A 343 19.59 24.07 -19.15
CA HIS A 343 18.64 25.18 -19.34
C HIS A 343 18.65 26.14 -18.15
N ASN A 344 18.62 25.61 -16.92
CA ASN A 344 18.80 26.36 -15.68
C ASN A 344 20.01 25.79 -14.90
N VAL A 345 20.85 26.68 -14.37
CA VAL A 345 21.99 26.32 -13.48
C VAL A 345 21.89 26.94 -12.09
N ASP A 346 20.89 27.79 -11.84
CA ASP A 346 20.77 28.46 -10.54
C ASP A 346 20.47 27.44 -9.44
N GLY A 347 21.34 27.38 -8.45
CA GLY A 347 21.35 26.37 -7.38
C GLY A 347 21.76 24.95 -7.79
N VAL A 348 22.22 24.70 -9.03
CA VAL A 348 22.60 23.36 -9.49
C VAL A 348 24.08 23.08 -9.20
N TYR A 349 24.35 21.92 -8.60
CA TYR A 349 25.67 21.36 -8.37
C TYR A 349 25.88 20.09 -9.18
N PHE A 350 27.14 19.77 -9.44
CA PHE A 350 27.59 18.67 -10.28
C PHE A 350 28.74 17.92 -9.60
N ALA A 351 28.81 16.60 -9.76
CA ALA A 351 29.99 15.79 -9.45
C ALA A 351 30.21 14.70 -10.51
N ASP A 352 31.49 14.42 -10.80
CA ASP A 352 31.91 13.22 -11.54
C ASP A 352 32.07 12.05 -10.55
N LEU A 353 31.37 10.95 -10.82
CA LEU A 353 31.39 9.74 -10.00
C LEU A 353 32.18 8.58 -10.64
N THR A 354 32.92 8.81 -11.74
CA THR A 354 33.61 7.78 -12.52
C THR A 354 34.54 6.89 -11.68
N ASP A 355 35.33 7.46 -10.77
CA ASP A 355 36.19 6.68 -9.87
C ASP A 355 35.45 6.10 -8.66
N ILE A 356 34.29 6.67 -8.26
CA ILE A 356 33.46 6.20 -7.14
C ILE A 356 32.63 4.97 -7.55
N LEU A 357 32.07 4.98 -8.77
CA LEU A 357 31.27 3.89 -9.35
C LEU A 357 32.13 2.85 -10.08
N LYS A 358 33.45 2.91 -9.92
CA LYS A 358 34.42 2.05 -10.60
C LYS A 358 34.29 0.58 -10.16
N GLY A 359 33.69 -0.23 -11.04
CA GLY A 359 33.44 -1.65 -10.79
C GLY A 359 32.01 -1.96 -10.32
N TYR A 360 31.15 -0.95 -10.18
CA TYR A 360 29.72 -1.15 -9.94
C TYR A 360 28.99 -1.39 -11.26
N GLU A 361 28.01 -2.30 -11.25
CA GLU A 361 27.02 -2.38 -12.30
C GLU A 361 25.96 -1.28 -12.07
N ILE A 362 25.78 -0.39 -13.05
CA ILE A 362 24.80 0.70 -12.94
C ILE A 362 23.43 0.17 -13.39
N PRO A 363 22.38 0.17 -12.53
CA PRO A 363 21.02 -0.26 -12.89
C PRO A 363 20.44 0.63 -13.98
N LYS A 364 19.31 0.25 -14.60
CA LYS A 364 18.64 1.11 -15.59
C LYS A 364 18.18 2.42 -14.95
N ILE A 365 17.74 2.37 -13.69
CA ILE A 365 17.27 3.54 -12.94
C ILE A 365 17.94 3.60 -11.54
N PRO A 366 19.10 4.26 -11.40
CA PRO A 366 19.65 4.58 -10.09
C PRO A 366 18.82 5.68 -9.42
N SER A 367 18.64 5.56 -8.10
CA SER A 367 17.82 6.45 -7.27
C SER A 367 18.69 7.25 -6.29
N LEU A 368 18.39 8.53 -6.08
CA LEU A 368 19.17 9.37 -5.17
C LEU A 368 18.43 9.59 -3.84
N PHE A 369 19.14 9.40 -2.74
CA PHE A 369 18.63 9.52 -1.38
C PHE A 369 19.53 10.39 -0.51
N THR A 370 18.95 10.85 0.60
CA THR A 370 19.66 11.30 1.82
C THR A 370 19.37 10.29 2.92
N SER A 371 19.90 10.51 4.13
CA SER A 371 19.46 9.81 5.34
C SER A 371 17.96 9.90 5.63
N THR A 372 17.25 10.95 5.19
CA THR A 372 15.89 11.28 5.66
C THR A 372 14.83 11.50 4.58
N ARG A 373 15.22 11.66 3.30
CA ARG A 373 14.33 11.87 2.15
C ARG A 373 14.91 11.33 0.83
N ARG A 374 14.02 10.98 -0.11
CA ARG A 374 14.36 10.76 -1.52
C ARG A 374 14.64 12.10 -2.21
N TYR A 375 15.46 12.11 -3.25
CA TYR A 375 15.55 13.22 -4.21
C TYR A 375 14.63 12.96 -5.40
N VAL A 376 13.93 13.99 -5.85
CA VAL A 376 13.01 13.90 -6.98
C VAL A 376 13.81 13.76 -8.27
N ARG A 377 13.52 12.75 -9.10
CA ARG A 377 14.13 12.66 -10.43
C ARG A 377 13.61 13.78 -11.30
N ALA A 378 14.49 14.58 -11.91
CA ALA A 378 14.16 15.77 -12.69
C ALA A 378 12.97 15.53 -13.64
N ARG A 379 11.85 16.26 -13.43
CA ARG A 379 10.55 15.89 -13.99
C ARG A 379 9.66 17.07 -14.35
N TYR A 380 8.68 16.80 -15.22
CA TYR A 380 7.61 17.73 -15.54
C TYR A 380 6.24 17.01 -15.63
N PRO A 381 5.18 17.50 -14.95
CA PRO A 381 5.16 18.70 -14.10
C PRO A 381 5.99 18.55 -12.82
N ASP A 382 6.59 19.66 -12.42
CA ASP A 382 7.35 19.85 -11.18
C ASP A 382 6.49 19.42 -9.96
N ALA A 383 6.85 18.31 -9.29
CA ALA A 383 6.12 17.79 -8.13
C ALA A 383 6.99 16.78 -7.36
N ASP A 384 6.80 16.66 -6.03
CA ASP A 384 7.42 15.60 -5.23
C ASP A 384 6.49 14.36 -5.20
N PRO A 385 6.88 13.20 -5.79
CA PRO A 385 6.03 12.01 -5.82
C PRO A 385 5.78 11.37 -4.45
N GLU A 386 6.40 11.83 -3.36
CA GLU A 386 6.03 11.44 -1.99
C GLU A 386 4.78 12.19 -1.47
N VAL A 387 4.41 13.36 -2.02
CA VAL A 387 3.35 14.22 -1.45
C VAL A 387 2.41 14.92 -2.44
N ASP A 388 2.82 15.10 -3.70
CA ASP A 388 2.10 15.81 -4.75
C ASP A 388 1.75 14.87 -5.92
N ARG A 389 0.83 15.29 -6.78
CA ARG A 389 0.18 14.44 -7.82
C ARG A 389 0.07 15.10 -9.19
N ASP A 390 0.81 16.17 -9.41
CA ASP A 390 0.61 17.00 -10.60
C ASP A 390 1.06 16.26 -11.88
N SER A 391 0.19 16.34 -12.88
CA SER A 391 0.28 15.62 -14.15
C SER A 391 -0.25 16.49 -15.29
N ILE A 392 0.17 16.17 -16.51
CA ILE A 392 -0.37 16.74 -17.74
C ILE A 392 -1.60 15.94 -18.12
N ARG A 393 -2.68 16.66 -18.43
CA ARG A 393 -3.94 16.05 -18.81
C ARG A 393 -3.83 15.21 -20.09
N SER A 394 -4.59 14.12 -20.09
CA SER A 394 -4.90 13.23 -21.22
C SER A 394 -5.24 13.98 -22.52
N ASP A 395 -6.02 15.06 -22.45
CA ASP A 395 -6.42 15.87 -23.61
C ASP A 395 -5.25 16.63 -24.29
N LYS A 396 -4.03 16.55 -23.74
CA LYS A 396 -2.82 17.14 -24.33
C LYS A 396 -2.06 16.17 -25.24
N VAL A 397 -2.48 14.91 -25.29
CA VAL A 397 -2.01 13.94 -26.28
C VAL A 397 -2.95 13.96 -27.49
N LEU A 398 -2.41 14.21 -28.68
CA LEU A 398 -3.15 14.19 -29.94
C LEU A 398 -3.35 12.75 -30.45
N GLU A 399 -2.33 11.91 -30.26
CA GLU A 399 -2.31 10.51 -30.65
C GLU A 399 -1.30 9.73 -29.79
N TRP A 400 -1.70 8.55 -29.30
CA TRP A 400 -0.79 7.54 -28.76
C TRP A 400 -0.46 6.53 -29.88
N THR A 401 0.82 6.39 -30.23
CA THR A 401 1.26 5.64 -31.43
C THR A 401 1.13 4.14 -31.21
N MET A 402 0.14 3.53 -31.85
CA MET A 402 -0.13 2.09 -31.81
C MET A 402 0.89 1.31 -32.65
N PRO A 403 1.44 0.17 -32.17
CA PRO A 403 2.45 -0.59 -32.91
C PRO A 403 1.90 -1.26 -34.17
N SER A 404 2.80 -1.54 -35.12
CA SER A 404 2.51 -2.42 -36.27
C SER A 404 2.21 -3.85 -35.81
N PRO A 405 1.26 -4.57 -36.44
CA PRO A 405 0.98 -5.97 -36.13
C PRO A 405 2.23 -6.84 -36.21
N GLY A 406 2.41 -7.73 -35.23
CA GLY A 406 3.36 -8.83 -35.26
C GLY A 406 2.68 -10.16 -35.59
N THR A 407 3.43 -11.26 -35.46
CA THR A 407 2.87 -12.61 -35.45
C THR A 407 1.95 -12.76 -34.23
N PRO A 408 0.71 -13.27 -34.35
CA PRO A 408 -0.11 -13.64 -33.20
C PRO A 408 0.61 -14.64 -32.27
N PRO A 409 0.36 -14.63 -30.95
CA PRO A 409 0.84 -15.66 -30.03
C PRO A 409 0.31 -17.06 -30.41
N THR A 410 0.97 -18.12 -29.93
CA THR A 410 0.37 -19.46 -29.92
C THR A 410 -0.55 -19.60 -28.72
N PHE A 411 -1.82 -19.96 -28.95
CA PHE A 411 -2.83 -20.03 -27.91
C PHE A 411 -2.98 -21.45 -27.33
N THR A 412 -3.18 -21.53 -26.02
CA THR A 412 -3.61 -22.73 -25.30
C THR A 412 -4.94 -22.44 -24.62
N LEU A 413 -5.89 -23.36 -24.78
CA LEU A 413 -7.23 -23.28 -24.18
C LEU A 413 -7.66 -24.66 -23.71
N PHE A 414 -8.10 -24.76 -22.46
CA PHE A 414 -8.75 -25.95 -21.90
C PHE A 414 -10.14 -25.57 -21.39
N ASP A 415 -11.13 -26.40 -21.71
CA ASP A 415 -12.55 -26.20 -21.36
C ASP A 415 -13.00 -27.35 -20.46
N PHE A 416 -12.98 -27.12 -19.14
CA PHE A 416 -13.20 -28.15 -18.13
C PHE A 416 -14.69 -28.47 -17.91
N ALA A 417 -15.59 -27.64 -18.45
CA ALA A 417 -17.02 -27.94 -18.55
C ALA A 417 -17.32 -28.98 -19.64
N LYS A 418 -16.37 -29.22 -20.57
CA LYS A 418 -16.51 -30.18 -21.68
C LYS A 418 -15.49 -31.34 -21.61
N ASN A 419 -14.25 -31.07 -21.19
CA ASN A 419 -13.13 -32.02 -21.19
C ASN A 419 -12.25 -31.85 -19.94
N PRO A 420 -12.71 -32.24 -18.73
CA PRO A 420 -11.89 -32.21 -17.53
C PRO A 420 -10.75 -33.25 -17.59
N PRO A 421 -9.68 -33.09 -16.78
CA PRO A 421 -8.62 -34.08 -16.66
C PRO A 421 -9.13 -35.44 -16.16
N GLN A 422 -8.43 -36.53 -16.50
CA GLN A 422 -8.87 -37.89 -16.15
C GLN A 422 -8.98 -38.06 -14.62
N GLY A 423 -10.20 -38.36 -14.15
CA GLY A 423 -10.50 -38.56 -12.73
C GLY A 423 -10.91 -37.30 -11.97
N VAL A 424 -10.85 -36.13 -12.60
CA VAL A 424 -11.30 -34.85 -12.03
C VAL A 424 -12.77 -34.60 -12.46
N PRO A 425 -13.64 -34.05 -11.58
CA PRO A 425 -14.97 -33.62 -11.96
C PRO A 425 -14.97 -32.53 -13.05
N PHE A 426 -16.11 -32.39 -13.75
CA PHE A 426 -16.34 -31.24 -14.64
C PHE A 426 -16.45 -29.96 -13.81
N LYS A 427 -15.60 -28.95 -14.05
CA LYS A 427 -15.85 -27.59 -13.58
C LYS A 427 -16.92 -26.98 -14.48
N ASN A 428 -18.12 -26.79 -13.94
CA ASN A 428 -19.27 -26.24 -14.66
C ASN A 428 -20.14 -25.41 -13.71
N ASP A 429 -19.51 -24.61 -12.86
CA ASP A 429 -20.04 -23.94 -11.67
C ASP A 429 -20.34 -22.44 -11.92
N SER A 430 -19.45 -21.72 -12.59
CA SER A 430 -19.71 -20.34 -13.03
C SER A 430 -20.72 -20.27 -14.17
N THR A 431 -21.64 -19.30 -14.13
CA THR A 431 -22.58 -18.96 -15.23
C THR A 431 -21.90 -18.35 -16.45
N MET A 432 -20.66 -17.88 -16.31
CA MET A 432 -19.86 -17.38 -17.43
C MET A 432 -18.91 -18.50 -17.87
N ASP A 433 -19.19 -19.11 -19.03
CA ASP A 433 -18.45 -20.25 -19.61
C ASP A 433 -16.92 -20.09 -19.46
N GLY A 434 -16.42 -18.87 -19.66
CA GLY A 434 -15.02 -18.48 -19.55
C GLY A 434 -14.30 -18.82 -18.24
N TYR A 435 -14.97 -18.74 -17.08
CA TYR A 435 -14.34 -19.02 -15.79
C TYR A 435 -14.31 -20.53 -15.46
N ASN A 436 -14.89 -21.36 -16.34
CA ASN A 436 -14.78 -22.82 -16.33
C ASN A 436 -13.57 -23.31 -17.17
N GLN A 437 -12.62 -22.42 -17.50
CA GLN A 437 -11.57 -22.64 -18.49
C GLN A 437 -10.19 -22.21 -17.97
N TYR A 438 -9.14 -22.61 -18.70
CA TYR A 438 -7.79 -22.05 -18.59
C TYR A 438 -7.33 -21.59 -19.98
N ALA A 439 -6.75 -20.39 -20.07
CA ALA A 439 -6.37 -19.78 -21.34
C ALA A 439 -5.02 -19.06 -21.25
N SER A 440 -4.09 -19.35 -22.15
CA SER A 440 -2.77 -18.67 -22.23
C SER A 440 -2.40 -18.36 -23.67
N GLY A 441 -1.66 -17.26 -23.87
CA GLY A 441 -0.94 -16.98 -25.10
C GLY A 441 0.56 -16.92 -24.87
N HIS A 442 1.32 -17.58 -25.75
CA HIS A 442 2.77 -17.68 -25.68
C HIS A 442 3.45 -17.04 -26.92
N GLY A 443 4.55 -16.31 -26.70
CA GLY A 443 5.40 -15.78 -27.77
C GLY A 443 4.76 -14.69 -28.65
N GLY A 444 5.11 -14.69 -29.94
CA GLY A 444 4.52 -13.84 -30.97
C GLY A 444 4.70 -12.33 -30.72
N ALA A 445 3.60 -11.58 -30.77
CA ALA A 445 3.60 -10.15 -30.49
C ALA A 445 3.76 -9.84 -28.99
N CYS A 446 3.36 -10.76 -28.11
CA CYS A 446 3.40 -10.59 -26.66
C CYS A 446 4.81 -10.66 -26.07
N SER A 447 5.71 -11.48 -26.62
CA SER A 447 7.08 -11.55 -26.11
C SER A 447 7.88 -10.27 -26.33
N LYS A 448 7.44 -9.40 -27.26
CA LYS A 448 7.98 -8.04 -27.41
C LYS A 448 7.69 -7.14 -26.19
N ILE A 449 6.69 -7.50 -25.37
CA ILE A 449 6.34 -6.84 -24.12
C ILE A 449 7.00 -7.62 -22.97
N TRP A 450 6.46 -8.79 -22.60
CA TRP A 450 6.80 -9.47 -21.35
C TRP A 450 8.00 -10.44 -21.44
N GLY A 451 8.50 -10.74 -22.64
CA GLY A 451 9.65 -11.62 -22.88
C GLY A 451 9.28 -12.96 -23.52
N ASP A 452 10.26 -13.68 -24.09
CA ASP A 452 10.01 -14.91 -24.87
C ASP A 452 9.60 -16.12 -24.02
N GLU A 453 9.86 -16.09 -22.71
CA GLU A 453 9.41 -17.11 -21.74
C GLU A 453 8.11 -16.72 -21.00
N ALA A 454 7.51 -15.57 -21.33
CA ALA A 454 6.35 -15.03 -20.62
C ALA A 454 5.01 -15.46 -21.24
N ASP A 455 4.44 -16.51 -20.67
CA ASP A 455 3.02 -16.87 -20.84
C ASP A 455 2.10 -15.82 -20.19
N SER A 456 1.01 -15.44 -20.86
CA SER A 456 0.05 -14.46 -20.33
C SER A 456 -1.40 -14.77 -20.71
N TYR A 457 -2.30 -14.62 -19.73
CA TYR A 457 -3.76 -14.72 -19.93
C TYR A 457 -4.27 -13.69 -20.94
N TRP A 458 -3.79 -12.45 -20.82
CA TRP A 458 -4.12 -11.31 -21.67
C TRP A 458 -3.52 -11.40 -23.09
N CYS A 459 -2.73 -12.45 -23.35
CA CYS A 459 -2.25 -12.84 -24.68
C CYS A 459 -3.03 -14.01 -25.29
N SER A 460 -4.02 -14.57 -24.59
CA SER A 460 -4.84 -15.66 -25.12
C SER A 460 -5.92 -15.15 -26.08
N ASN A 461 -6.42 -16.03 -26.95
CA ASN A 461 -7.60 -15.76 -27.78
C ASN A 461 -8.93 -15.94 -27.02
N ALA A 462 -8.88 -16.18 -25.70
CA ALA A 462 -10.00 -16.61 -24.89
C ALA A 462 -10.01 -15.96 -23.48
N SER A 463 -9.30 -14.84 -23.29
CA SER A 463 -9.39 -14.02 -22.07
C SER A 463 -10.81 -13.46 -21.89
N GLN A 464 -11.23 -13.26 -20.65
CA GLN A 464 -12.58 -12.90 -20.25
C GLN A 464 -12.56 -11.86 -19.13
N GLY A 465 -13.74 -11.39 -18.74
CA GLY A 465 -13.89 -10.29 -17.79
C GLY A 465 -13.97 -8.92 -18.45
N GLY A 466 -14.03 -7.87 -17.63
CA GLY A 466 -14.27 -6.50 -18.08
C GLY A 466 -13.27 -6.05 -19.15
N TRP A 467 -13.77 -5.70 -20.34
CA TRP A 467 -13.00 -5.25 -21.53
C TRP A 467 -12.04 -6.27 -22.15
N ALA A 468 -12.10 -7.54 -21.76
CA ALA A 468 -11.20 -8.57 -22.28
C ALA A 468 -11.36 -8.84 -23.78
N GLU A 469 -12.47 -8.43 -24.41
CA GLU A 469 -12.59 -8.40 -25.87
C GLU A 469 -11.51 -7.56 -26.56
N VAL A 470 -11.02 -6.49 -25.92
CA VAL A 470 -9.90 -5.68 -26.43
C VAL A 470 -8.61 -6.52 -26.41
N ASP A 471 -8.32 -7.18 -25.29
CA ASP A 471 -7.16 -8.05 -25.12
C ASP A 471 -7.20 -9.24 -26.12
N ARG A 472 -8.36 -9.88 -26.30
CA ARG A 472 -8.56 -10.95 -27.31
C ARG A 472 -8.34 -10.44 -28.74
N GLU A 473 -8.84 -9.25 -29.09
CA GLU A 473 -8.65 -8.63 -30.42
C GLU A 473 -7.15 -8.38 -30.68
N CYS A 474 -6.44 -7.84 -29.69
CA CYS A 474 -5.00 -7.61 -29.72
C CYS A 474 -4.22 -8.92 -29.93
N ALA A 475 -4.51 -9.95 -29.14
CA ALA A 475 -3.87 -11.26 -29.22
C ALA A 475 -4.07 -11.92 -30.59
N VAL A 476 -5.33 -12.05 -31.04
CA VAL A 476 -5.67 -12.74 -32.30
C VAL A 476 -5.13 -12.00 -33.54
N SER A 477 -5.10 -10.67 -33.51
CA SER A 477 -4.53 -9.87 -34.61
C SER A 477 -3.01 -9.75 -34.57
N GLY A 478 -2.35 -10.16 -33.48
CA GLY A 478 -0.94 -9.86 -33.22
C GLY A 478 -0.65 -8.37 -33.05
N LYS A 479 -1.67 -7.52 -32.85
CA LYS A 479 -1.55 -6.07 -32.70
C LYS A 479 -1.88 -5.64 -31.27
N MET A 480 -0.91 -5.85 -30.40
CA MET A 480 -0.97 -5.36 -29.01
C MET A 480 -1.21 -3.84 -28.97
N GLN A 481 -1.97 -3.39 -27.99
CA GLN A 481 -2.35 -1.98 -27.82
C GLN A 481 -1.69 -1.38 -26.56
N LEU A 482 -0.38 -1.60 -26.41
CA LEU A 482 0.49 -0.72 -25.62
C LEU A 482 1.21 0.23 -26.60
N PRO A 483 1.31 1.54 -26.32
CA PRO A 483 1.88 2.49 -27.26
C PRO A 483 3.40 2.31 -27.42
N VAL A 484 3.89 2.62 -28.63
CA VAL A 484 5.33 2.67 -28.98
C VAL A 484 5.81 4.09 -29.30
N GLY A 485 5.02 5.09 -28.91
CA GLY A 485 5.30 6.51 -29.06
C GLY A 485 4.05 7.34 -28.75
N MET A 486 4.18 8.67 -28.84
CA MET A 486 3.03 9.58 -28.80
C MET A 486 3.30 10.91 -29.52
N THR A 487 2.22 11.61 -29.84
CA THR A 487 2.18 12.97 -30.41
C THR A 487 1.46 13.90 -29.44
N TYR A 488 2.12 14.93 -28.92
CA TYR A 488 1.53 15.89 -27.96
C TYR A 488 1.17 17.24 -28.60
N ASN A 489 0.19 17.94 -28.04
CA ASN A 489 -0.31 19.21 -28.55
C ASN A 489 0.64 20.38 -28.22
N ARG A 490 1.68 20.56 -29.04
CA ARG A 490 2.67 21.65 -28.92
C ARG A 490 2.10 23.08 -28.79
N SER A 491 0.85 23.29 -29.19
CA SER A 491 0.17 24.59 -29.13
C SER A 491 -0.47 24.89 -27.77
N ASP A 492 -0.45 23.93 -26.83
CA ASP A 492 -0.97 24.10 -25.47
C ASP A 492 0.15 24.55 -24.52
N ASP A 493 -0.12 25.52 -23.65
CA ASP A 493 0.89 26.05 -22.73
C ASP A 493 1.25 25.05 -21.61
N LEU A 494 0.39 24.08 -21.30
CA LEU A 494 0.67 23.01 -20.33
C LEU A 494 1.73 21.98 -20.80
N VAL A 495 2.19 22.08 -22.05
CA VAL A 495 3.37 21.33 -22.54
C VAL A 495 4.55 22.26 -22.86
N GLY A 496 4.56 23.47 -22.29
CA GLY A 496 5.59 24.49 -22.48
C GLY A 496 7.02 23.94 -22.32
N PRO A 497 7.44 23.52 -21.11
CA PRO A 497 8.78 22.97 -20.91
C PRO A 497 9.11 21.78 -21.82
N ILE A 498 8.14 20.92 -22.15
CA ILE A 498 8.32 19.77 -23.08
C ILE A 498 8.53 20.23 -24.54
N LYS A 499 7.95 21.37 -24.97
CA LYS A 499 8.18 21.92 -26.31
C LYS A 499 9.51 22.66 -26.41
N ASP A 500 10.03 23.16 -25.30
CA ASP A 500 11.19 24.05 -25.22
C ASP A 500 12.49 23.34 -24.76
N ALA A 501 12.41 22.10 -24.26
CA ALA A 501 13.55 21.24 -23.94
C ALA A 501 14.43 20.94 -25.17
N SER A 502 15.74 20.80 -24.92
CA SER A 502 16.77 20.48 -25.93
C SER A 502 16.75 19.01 -26.36
N SER A 503 16.41 18.10 -25.45
CA SER A 503 16.13 16.69 -25.73
C SER A 503 15.22 16.09 -24.66
N LEU A 504 14.42 15.10 -25.05
CA LEU A 504 13.67 14.22 -24.15
C LEU A 504 14.17 12.77 -24.19
N GLU A 505 15.21 12.47 -24.98
CA GLU A 505 15.74 11.12 -25.17
C GLU A 505 16.40 10.61 -23.88
N GLY A 506 16.08 9.37 -23.47
CA GLY A 506 16.39 8.83 -22.15
C GLY A 506 15.43 9.27 -21.03
N GLY A 507 14.45 10.14 -21.32
CA GLY A 507 13.35 10.45 -20.42
C GLY A 507 12.35 9.29 -20.29
N PHE A 508 11.59 9.26 -19.19
CA PHE A 508 10.53 8.27 -18.96
C PHE A 508 9.16 8.94 -18.97
N VAL A 509 8.30 8.59 -19.93
CA VAL A 509 6.87 8.92 -19.87
C VAL A 509 6.19 7.96 -18.91
N PHE A 510 5.54 8.51 -17.90
CA PHE A 510 4.60 7.81 -17.03
C PHE A 510 3.19 8.18 -17.48
N ALA A 511 2.34 7.21 -17.78
CA ALA A 511 0.98 7.46 -18.24
C ALA A 511 -0.01 6.53 -17.53
N TRP A 512 -1.05 7.11 -16.94
CA TRP A 512 -2.16 6.34 -16.39
C TRP A 512 -2.91 5.64 -17.54
N HIS A 513 -3.49 4.47 -17.26
CA HIS A 513 -4.48 3.90 -18.16
C HIS A 513 -5.70 4.84 -18.28
N SER A 514 -6.47 4.74 -19.37
CA SER A 514 -7.66 5.59 -19.61
C SER A 514 -8.73 5.54 -18.51
N GLN A 515 -8.72 4.49 -17.68
CA GLN A 515 -9.59 4.31 -16.50
C GLN A 515 -8.88 4.59 -15.15
N SER A 516 -7.63 5.05 -15.17
CA SER A 516 -6.77 5.28 -13.99
C SER A 516 -6.48 4.05 -13.10
N TRP A 517 -6.87 2.83 -13.48
CA TRP A 517 -6.60 1.60 -12.69
C TRP A 517 -5.13 1.12 -12.74
N ALA A 518 -4.30 1.66 -13.65
CA ALA A 518 -2.87 1.41 -13.75
C ALA A 518 -2.09 2.66 -14.16
N MET A 519 -0.77 2.59 -14.01
CA MET A 519 0.19 3.49 -14.65
C MET A 519 1.29 2.67 -15.34
N HIS A 520 1.61 3.03 -16.57
CA HIS A 520 2.60 2.39 -17.43
C HIS A 520 3.78 3.34 -17.66
N MET A 521 5.00 2.79 -17.81
CA MET A 521 6.23 3.58 -17.96
C MET A 521 6.94 3.24 -19.28
N PHE A 522 7.34 4.28 -20.02
CA PHE A 522 7.91 4.19 -21.35
C PHE A 522 9.17 5.06 -21.47
N GLU A 523 10.32 4.45 -21.78
CA GLU A 523 11.57 5.16 -22.09
C GLU A 523 11.48 5.79 -23.49
N ILE A 524 11.83 7.07 -23.60
CA ILE A 524 11.86 7.84 -24.85
C ILE A 524 13.17 7.54 -25.59
N VAL A 525 13.07 6.93 -26.78
CA VAL A 525 14.23 6.57 -27.61
C VAL A 525 14.52 7.64 -28.68
N THR A 526 13.49 8.30 -29.22
CA THR A 526 13.67 9.48 -30.07
C THR A 526 12.63 10.56 -29.80
N HIS A 527 13.00 11.82 -29.99
CA HIS A 527 12.07 12.97 -29.93
C HIS A 527 12.22 13.89 -31.14
N SER A 528 11.10 14.38 -31.67
CA SER A 528 11.05 15.46 -32.65
C SER A 528 10.31 16.65 -32.08
N GLN A 529 11.09 17.60 -31.54
CA GLN A 529 10.61 18.90 -31.05
C GLN A 529 9.77 19.63 -32.11
N ALA A 530 10.08 19.48 -33.41
CA ALA A 530 9.33 20.12 -34.49
C ALA A 530 7.90 19.57 -34.64
N ASN A 531 7.72 18.26 -34.52
CA ASN A 531 6.42 17.59 -34.72
C ASN A 531 5.65 17.38 -33.41
N GLY A 532 6.32 17.42 -32.26
CA GLY A 532 5.74 17.03 -30.97
C GLY A 532 5.59 15.52 -30.85
N THR A 533 6.41 14.76 -31.56
CA THR A 533 6.34 13.29 -31.61
C THR A 533 7.51 12.68 -30.87
N MET A 534 7.28 11.61 -30.11
CA MET A 534 8.33 10.80 -29.50
C MET A 534 8.09 9.32 -29.73
N THR A 535 9.15 8.51 -29.78
CA THR A 535 9.07 7.04 -29.88
C THR A 535 9.60 6.38 -28.62
N PHE A 536 9.05 5.21 -28.28
CA PHE A 536 9.34 4.51 -27.03
C PHE A 536 10.19 3.24 -27.23
N ALA A 537 10.92 2.87 -26.19
CA ALA A 537 11.70 1.64 -26.14
C ALA A 537 10.83 0.39 -26.36
N LYS A 538 11.39 -0.60 -27.07
CA LYS A 538 10.71 -1.87 -27.34
C LYS A 538 10.40 -2.58 -26.02
N GLY A 539 9.12 -2.74 -25.71
CA GLY A 539 8.66 -3.35 -24.47
C GLY A 539 8.56 -2.36 -23.31
N GLY A 540 8.37 -1.05 -23.56
CA GLY A 540 7.78 -0.16 -22.56
C GLY A 540 6.38 -0.60 -22.14
N GLY A 541 5.92 -0.13 -20.98
CA GLY A 541 4.56 -0.34 -20.49
C GLY A 541 4.26 -1.70 -19.84
N LYS A 542 5.28 -2.54 -19.55
CA LYS A 542 5.09 -3.89 -18.96
C LYS A 542 4.45 -3.90 -17.57
N GLN A 543 4.37 -2.75 -16.90
CA GLN A 543 4.08 -2.60 -15.47
C GLN A 543 2.59 -2.77 -15.14
N GLY A 544 1.71 -2.77 -16.17
CA GLY A 544 0.34 -3.26 -16.10
C GLY A 544 0.13 -4.49 -16.98
N GLY A 545 -0.85 -5.34 -16.64
CA GLY A 545 -1.04 -6.65 -17.28
C GLY A 545 -1.75 -6.65 -18.63
N ARG A 546 -2.34 -5.52 -19.06
CA ARG A 546 -3.37 -5.48 -20.12
C ARG A 546 -3.14 -4.41 -21.19
N ASN A 547 -3.88 -4.52 -22.29
CA ASN A 547 -3.87 -3.58 -23.42
C ASN A 547 -4.69 -2.31 -23.12
N TRP A 548 -4.43 -1.23 -23.86
CA TRP A 548 -5.25 -0.01 -23.82
C TRP A 548 -6.40 -0.04 -24.85
N CYS A 549 -7.48 0.68 -24.54
CA CYS A 549 -8.63 0.90 -25.41
C CYS A 549 -8.33 1.81 -26.63
N ARG A 550 -9.14 1.67 -27.70
CA ARG A 550 -9.34 2.70 -28.74
C ARG A 550 -10.60 3.54 -28.52
N CYS A 551 -10.63 4.71 -29.16
CA CYS A 551 -11.82 5.55 -29.33
C CYS A 551 -13.00 4.88 -30.09
N ASP A 552 -12.80 3.76 -30.80
CA ASP A 552 -13.87 2.94 -31.42
C ASP A 552 -14.19 1.66 -30.61
N GLN A 553 -13.59 1.48 -29.42
CA GLN A 553 -13.81 0.33 -28.53
C GLN A 553 -14.48 0.71 -27.19
N CYS A 554 -14.06 1.80 -26.53
CA CYS A 554 -14.42 2.08 -25.13
C CYS A 554 -15.17 3.43 -24.96
N THR A 555 -16.49 3.34 -24.77
CA THR A 555 -17.48 4.44 -24.89
C THR A 555 -17.58 5.42 -23.72
N TYR A 556 -16.65 5.38 -22.76
CA TYR A 556 -16.74 6.06 -21.47
C TYR A 556 -15.40 6.63 -20.99
N ALA A 557 -14.27 6.07 -21.43
CA ALA A 557 -12.93 6.43 -20.96
C ALA A 557 -12.27 7.59 -21.74
N GLY A 558 -12.92 8.12 -22.78
CA GLY A 558 -12.36 9.15 -23.66
C GLY A 558 -13.39 10.19 -24.09
N ALA A 559 -13.71 11.14 -23.22
CA ALA A 559 -14.70 12.20 -23.50
C ALA A 559 -14.35 13.11 -24.70
N TRP A 560 -13.11 13.07 -25.17
CA TRP A 560 -12.61 13.76 -26.37
C TRP A 560 -12.68 12.91 -27.66
N CYS A 561 -13.00 11.61 -27.56
CA CYS A 561 -13.16 10.71 -28.71
C CYS A 561 -14.38 11.10 -29.56
N GLY A 562 -14.27 10.91 -30.88
CA GLY A 562 -15.34 11.26 -31.82
C GLY A 562 -16.68 10.52 -31.63
N GLN A 563 -16.70 9.42 -30.86
CA GLN A 563 -17.88 8.65 -30.49
C GLN A 563 -18.94 9.43 -29.69
N HIS A 564 -18.56 10.51 -29.00
CA HIS A 564 -19.47 11.35 -28.21
C HIS A 564 -20.08 12.52 -29.02
N GLN A 565 -19.78 12.61 -30.31
CA GLN A 565 -20.36 13.62 -31.21
C GLN A 565 -21.69 13.11 -31.78
N GLU A 566 -22.54 14.03 -32.24
CA GLU A 566 -23.78 13.69 -32.96
C GLU A 566 -23.69 14.16 -34.42
N PRO A 567 -23.65 13.26 -35.42
CA PRO A 567 -23.60 11.80 -35.29
C PRO A 567 -22.23 11.26 -34.81
N PRO A 568 -22.18 10.08 -34.17
CA PRO A 568 -20.94 9.48 -33.70
C PRO A 568 -19.91 9.18 -34.80
N ARG A 569 -18.63 9.49 -34.53
CA ARG A 569 -17.51 9.12 -35.41
C ARG A 569 -16.89 7.79 -35.00
N ASN A 570 -17.42 6.72 -35.58
CA ASN A 570 -16.99 5.35 -35.31
C ASN A 570 -15.71 4.94 -36.09
N ASP A 571 -15.01 5.90 -36.72
CA ASP A 571 -13.75 5.74 -37.45
C ASP A 571 -12.52 6.23 -36.64
N ASP A 572 -12.72 6.86 -35.48
CA ASP A 572 -11.66 7.33 -34.59
C ASP A 572 -10.96 6.15 -33.88
N ARG A 573 -9.83 5.69 -34.42
CA ARG A 573 -9.07 4.52 -33.96
C ARG A 573 -7.84 4.82 -33.11
N ARG A 574 -7.75 6.04 -32.58
CA ARG A 574 -6.66 6.44 -31.68
C ARG A 574 -6.76 5.68 -30.36
N LEU A 575 -5.61 5.31 -29.79
CA LEU A 575 -5.54 4.75 -28.44
C LEU A 575 -5.88 5.84 -27.41
N ILE A 576 -6.59 5.43 -26.34
CA ILE A 576 -6.95 6.29 -25.21
C ILE A 576 -5.97 6.04 -24.06
N GLY A 577 -5.32 7.10 -23.58
CA GLY A 577 -4.53 7.11 -22.35
C GLY A 577 -5.15 8.05 -21.32
N GLY A 578 -4.77 7.87 -20.05
CA GLY A 578 -5.07 8.79 -18.96
C GLY A 578 -4.14 10.00 -18.95
N ASP A 579 -4.09 10.69 -17.82
CA ASP A 579 -3.14 11.77 -17.57
C ASP A 579 -1.70 11.21 -17.47
N TRP A 580 -0.69 12.06 -17.60
CA TRP A 580 0.71 11.63 -17.80
C TRP A 580 1.74 12.65 -17.29
N MET A 581 3.00 12.22 -17.14
CA MET A 581 4.14 13.05 -16.73
C MET A 581 5.43 12.51 -17.35
N ILE A 582 6.51 13.31 -17.35
CA ILE A 582 7.85 12.88 -17.79
C ILE A 582 8.84 13.04 -16.64
N GLU A 583 9.64 12.01 -16.36
CA GLU A 583 10.84 12.09 -15.52
C GLU A 583 12.13 11.88 -16.34
N ASN A 584 13.28 12.04 -15.69
CA ASN A 584 14.61 11.73 -16.22
C ASN A 584 15.04 12.62 -17.40
N VAL A 585 14.60 13.88 -17.43
CA VAL A 585 15.00 14.86 -18.45
C VAL A 585 15.84 15.95 -17.80
N LYS A 586 17.07 16.12 -18.28
CA LYS A 586 18.06 17.05 -17.71
C LYS A 586 17.57 18.50 -17.67
N ASP A 587 16.80 18.92 -18.66
CA ASP A 587 16.30 20.29 -18.78
C ASP A 587 15.19 20.62 -17.78
N PHE A 588 14.59 19.60 -17.15
CA PHE A 588 13.60 19.77 -16.09
C PHE A 588 14.25 19.87 -14.69
N LEU A 589 15.57 19.69 -14.56
CA LEU A 589 16.29 19.90 -13.29
C LEU A 589 16.27 21.38 -12.90
N ASN A 590 15.19 21.76 -12.20
CA ASN A 590 14.83 23.17 -12.05
C ASN A 590 14.33 23.52 -10.65
N GLN A 591 13.82 22.55 -9.87
CA GLN A 591 13.32 22.75 -8.51
C GLN A 591 14.32 22.31 -7.41
N PRO A 592 14.23 22.91 -6.20
CA PRO A 592 14.97 22.43 -5.03
C PRO A 592 14.52 21.02 -4.62
N GLY A 593 15.49 20.13 -4.45
CA GLY A 593 15.26 18.72 -4.12
C GLY A 593 15.27 17.77 -5.31
N GLU A 594 15.56 18.26 -6.53
CA GLU A 594 15.67 17.45 -7.75
C GLU A 594 17.11 16.97 -8.06
N TYR A 595 17.22 15.93 -8.89
CA TYR A 595 18.48 15.48 -9.49
C TYR A 595 18.31 14.87 -10.89
N PHE A 596 19.41 14.83 -11.64
CA PHE A 596 19.56 14.09 -12.90
C PHE A 596 20.89 13.33 -12.88
N PHE A 597 20.90 12.08 -13.34
CA PHE A 597 22.11 11.25 -13.43
C PHE A 597 22.37 10.83 -14.88
N ASP A 598 23.48 11.29 -15.44
CA ASP A 598 23.93 10.91 -16.77
C ASP A 598 24.73 9.60 -16.69
N LYS A 599 24.03 8.48 -16.96
CA LYS A 599 24.61 7.14 -17.00
C LYS A 599 25.71 6.98 -18.06
N SER A 600 25.74 7.81 -19.12
CA SER A 600 26.76 7.72 -20.17
C SER A 600 28.11 8.30 -19.76
N THR A 601 28.12 9.26 -18.84
CA THR A 601 29.32 9.94 -18.34
C THR A 601 29.59 9.70 -16.84
N SER A 602 28.76 8.93 -16.15
CA SER A 602 28.80 8.73 -14.68
C SER A 602 28.72 10.05 -13.88
N HIS A 603 28.10 11.07 -14.47
CA HIS A 603 27.95 12.39 -13.89
C HIS A 603 26.62 12.53 -13.15
N ILE A 604 26.64 13.08 -11.93
CA ILE A 604 25.42 13.44 -11.20
C ILE A 604 25.25 14.96 -11.13
N TYR A 605 24.02 15.40 -11.33
CA TYR A 605 23.57 16.78 -11.23
C TYR A 605 22.49 16.86 -10.16
N VAL A 606 22.62 17.76 -9.18
CA VAL A 606 21.71 17.89 -8.04
C VAL A 606 21.35 19.35 -7.83
N LYS A 607 20.09 19.64 -7.52
CA LYS A 607 19.65 20.96 -7.09
C LYS A 607 19.21 20.88 -5.63
N PRO A 608 20.13 21.04 -4.64
CA PRO A 608 19.77 20.97 -3.24
C PRO A 608 18.76 22.05 -2.83
N ASN A 609 17.93 21.73 -1.83
CA ASN A 609 17.22 22.72 -1.04
C ASN A 609 18.17 23.42 -0.05
N SER A 610 17.69 24.46 0.64
CA SER A 610 18.49 25.29 1.56
C SER A 610 18.94 24.60 2.85
N THR A 611 18.62 23.31 3.03
CA THR A 611 18.93 22.50 4.22
C THR A 611 19.62 21.16 3.92
N ASP A 612 19.79 20.77 2.65
CA ASP A 612 20.49 19.53 2.30
C ASP A 612 22.01 19.65 2.53
N ASP A 613 22.63 18.57 3.03
CA ASP A 613 24.08 18.38 3.01
C ASP A 613 24.45 17.43 1.86
N LEU A 614 25.20 17.92 0.87
CA LEU A 614 25.61 17.11 -0.28
C LEU A 614 26.49 15.90 0.10
N ARG A 615 27.01 15.85 1.33
CA ARG A 615 27.78 14.72 1.87
C ARG A 615 26.92 13.59 2.42
N ASP A 616 25.62 13.82 2.64
CA ASP A 616 24.65 12.80 3.07
C ASP A 616 23.99 12.07 1.87
N LEU A 617 24.38 12.43 0.65
CA LEU A 617 23.85 11.83 -0.57
C LEU A 617 24.27 10.36 -0.71
N THR A 618 23.32 9.51 -1.09
CA THR A 618 23.52 8.09 -1.39
C THR A 618 22.85 7.75 -2.72
N LEU A 619 23.60 7.19 -3.67
CA LEU A 619 23.06 6.71 -4.94
C LEU A 619 22.72 5.22 -4.80
N GLY A 620 21.44 4.87 -4.84
CA GLY A 620 20.93 3.49 -4.83
C GLY A 620 21.29 2.76 -6.13
N MET A 621 21.97 1.62 -6.00
CA MET A 621 22.54 0.85 -7.12
C MET A 621 21.94 -0.55 -7.24
N LEU A 622 21.63 -1.21 -6.11
CA LEU A 622 21.09 -2.56 -6.08
C LEU A 622 19.56 -2.58 -6.12
N THR A 623 19.02 -3.42 -7.00
CA THR A 623 17.60 -3.79 -7.05
C THR A 623 17.24 -4.90 -6.05
N GLU A 624 18.22 -5.72 -5.66
CA GLU A 624 18.10 -6.80 -4.67
C GLU A 624 19.20 -6.59 -3.60
N LEU A 625 18.85 -6.45 -2.32
CA LEU A 625 19.82 -6.31 -1.22
C LEU A 625 20.16 -7.68 -0.60
N ILE A 626 19.17 -8.56 -0.47
CA ILE A 626 19.32 -9.97 -0.08
C ILE A 626 18.68 -10.85 -1.17
N ASP A 627 19.42 -11.84 -1.68
CA ASP A 627 18.95 -12.81 -2.66
C ASP A 627 19.08 -14.23 -2.07
N LEU A 628 17.97 -14.79 -1.60
CA LEU A 628 17.91 -16.02 -0.81
C LEU A 628 17.30 -17.16 -1.66
N ARG A 629 18.12 -18.10 -2.14
CA ARG A 629 17.67 -19.19 -3.02
C ARG A 629 18.08 -20.58 -2.55
N ASN A 630 17.12 -21.49 -2.50
CA ASN A 630 17.31 -22.88 -2.06
C ASN A 630 17.95 -22.98 -0.66
N ALA A 631 17.55 -22.10 0.26
CA ALA A 631 18.03 -22.11 1.65
C ALA A 631 16.89 -22.40 2.64
N THR A 632 17.22 -22.79 3.86
CA THR A 632 16.24 -23.05 4.93
C THR A 632 16.68 -22.58 6.30
N SER A 633 15.70 -22.24 7.15
CA SER A 633 15.93 -21.86 8.55
C SER A 633 16.79 -20.60 8.68
N ILE A 634 16.48 -19.59 7.87
CA ILE A 634 17.17 -18.29 7.82
C ILE A 634 16.39 -17.27 8.66
N GLN A 635 17.08 -16.49 9.48
CA GLN A 635 16.48 -15.43 10.30
C GLN A 635 17.12 -14.07 9.98
N ILE A 636 16.29 -13.05 9.76
CA ILE A 636 16.65 -11.67 9.41
C ILE A 636 15.96 -10.78 10.46
N GLU A 637 16.71 -10.26 11.44
CA GLU A 637 16.10 -9.70 12.67
C GLU A 637 16.61 -8.32 13.08
N GLY A 638 15.69 -7.37 13.30
CA GLY A 638 16.04 -6.04 13.85
C GLY A 638 16.94 -5.21 12.92
N LEU A 639 16.82 -5.41 11.60
CA LEU A 639 17.61 -4.75 10.57
C LEU A 639 16.77 -3.74 9.81
N SER A 640 17.37 -2.62 9.45
CA SER A 640 16.72 -1.60 8.62
C SER A 640 17.30 -1.64 7.20
N PHE A 641 16.49 -1.38 6.18
CA PHE A 641 16.83 -1.54 4.75
C PHE A 641 16.49 -0.26 3.99
N ARG A 642 17.44 0.25 3.20
CA ARG A 642 17.33 1.53 2.47
C ARG A 642 18.11 1.54 1.15
N ASP A 643 17.87 2.57 0.36
CA ASP A 643 18.63 2.94 -0.86
C ASP A 643 18.60 1.87 -1.98
N GLN A 644 17.46 1.23 -2.21
CA GLN A 644 17.24 0.34 -3.38
C GLN A 644 17.12 1.18 -4.66
N ALA A 645 17.72 0.72 -5.76
CA ALA A 645 17.49 1.29 -7.09
C ALA A 645 16.04 1.03 -7.58
N ALA A 646 15.53 1.89 -8.45
CA ALA A 646 14.13 1.80 -8.88
C ALA A 646 13.91 0.72 -9.95
N THR A 647 12.87 -0.09 -9.75
CA THR A 647 12.64 -1.32 -10.53
C THR A 647 11.63 -1.18 -11.68
N TYR A 648 11.01 -0.02 -11.85
CA TYR A 648 9.89 0.16 -12.79
C TYR A 648 10.27 0.06 -14.28
N MET A 649 11.55 0.15 -14.67
CA MET A 649 12.01 -0.16 -16.04
C MET A 649 12.95 -1.36 -16.12
N GLU A 650 13.13 -2.10 -15.03
CA GLU A 650 13.98 -3.28 -14.98
C GLU A 650 13.35 -4.49 -15.69
N GLU A 651 14.07 -5.61 -15.75
CA GLU A 651 13.60 -6.83 -16.39
C GLU A 651 12.90 -7.78 -15.41
N GLY A 652 12.17 -8.77 -15.95
CA GLY A 652 11.38 -9.72 -15.15
C GLY A 652 9.95 -9.29 -14.80
N TRP A 653 9.40 -8.25 -15.46
CA TRP A 653 7.97 -7.90 -15.39
C TRP A 653 7.10 -8.82 -16.26
N SER A 654 6.06 -9.44 -15.69
CA SER A 654 4.95 -10.06 -16.43
C SER A 654 3.63 -10.02 -15.67
N ALA A 655 2.52 -10.10 -16.41
CA ALA A 655 1.27 -10.63 -15.86
C ALA A 655 1.51 -12.08 -15.40
N PRO A 656 1.26 -12.44 -14.13
CA PRO A 656 1.61 -13.75 -13.57
C PRO A 656 0.50 -14.80 -13.76
N SER A 657 -0.74 -14.35 -13.94
CA SER A 657 -1.98 -15.13 -13.88
C SER A 657 -3.14 -14.40 -14.59
N GLY A 658 -4.40 -14.58 -14.13
CA GLY A 658 -5.61 -14.03 -14.77
C GLY A 658 -6.05 -12.65 -14.29
N GLY A 659 -5.40 -12.08 -13.28
CA GLY A 659 -5.66 -10.72 -12.77
C GLY A 659 -4.96 -9.62 -13.57
N ASP A 660 -5.35 -8.37 -13.33
CA ASP A 660 -4.92 -7.20 -14.12
C ASP A 660 -3.51 -6.71 -13.77
N TRP A 661 -2.90 -7.22 -12.69
CA TRP A 661 -1.62 -6.73 -12.16
C TRP A 661 -0.45 -7.48 -12.77
N SER A 662 0.50 -6.73 -13.33
CA SER A 662 1.84 -7.22 -13.68
C SER A 662 2.79 -7.00 -12.51
N LEU A 663 3.76 -7.91 -12.33
CA LEU A 663 4.76 -7.83 -11.26
C LEU A 663 6.16 -8.07 -11.82
N ARG A 664 7.16 -7.36 -11.30
CA ARG A 664 8.57 -7.77 -11.42
C ARG A 664 8.85 -8.92 -10.47
N ARG A 665 9.47 -10.00 -10.93
CA ARG A 665 9.97 -11.09 -10.06
C ARG A 665 11.28 -10.69 -9.37
N GLY A 666 11.20 -9.81 -8.37
CA GLY A 666 12.34 -9.29 -7.62
C GLY A 666 11.93 -8.38 -6.47
N GLY A 667 12.89 -7.97 -5.64
CA GLY A 667 12.66 -7.11 -4.48
C GLY A 667 13.87 -7.01 -3.54
N ALA A 668 13.84 -6.06 -2.60
CA ALA A 668 14.97 -5.79 -1.72
C ALA A 668 15.40 -7.02 -0.89
N ILE A 669 14.44 -7.85 -0.46
CA ILE A 669 14.66 -9.23 -0.03
C ILE A 669 13.90 -10.15 -0.99
N PHE A 670 14.64 -10.84 -1.87
CA PHE A 670 14.10 -11.86 -2.76
C PHE A 670 14.28 -13.26 -2.14
N ILE A 671 13.23 -14.08 -2.15
CA ILE A 671 13.20 -15.43 -1.56
C ILE A 671 12.66 -16.41 -2.61
N GLU A 672 13.43 -17.45 -2.94
CA GLU A 672 13.05 -18.45 -3.94
C GLU A 672 13.36 -19.88 -3.50
N ASN A 673 12.44 -20.82 -3.73
CA ASN A 673 12.60 -22.25 -3.42
C ASN A 673 13.09 -22.54 -1.99
N SER A 674 12.70 -21.70 -1.02
CA SER A 674 13.30 -21.65 0.32
C SER A 674 12.27 -21.82 1.43
N SER A 675 12.68 -22.33 2.59
CA SER A 675 11.74 -22.72 3.66
C SER A 675 12.12 -22.22 5.06
N ASN A 676 11.14 -22.04 5.94
CA ASN A 676 11.37 -21.64 7.34
C ASN A 676 12.19 -20.33 7.43
N VAL A 677 11.72 -19.26 6.78
CA VAL A 677 12.41 -17.96 6.75
C VAL A 677 11.67 -16.97 7.66
N THR A 678 12.38 -16.34 8.59
CA THR A 678 11.81 -15.33 9.50
C THR A 678 12.40 -13.95 9.19
N ILE A 679 11.53 -12.96 8.98
CA ILE A 679 11.86 -11.54 8.83
C ILE A 679 11.11 -10.80 9.95
N ARG A 680 11.86 -10.31 10.96
CA ARG A 680 11.26 -9.87 12.23
C ARG A 680 11.84 -8.58 12.80
N GLY A 681 10.97 -7.61 13.10
CA GLY A 681 11.37 -6.34 13.72
C GLY A 681 12.19 -5.43 12.78
N CYS A 682 12.12 -5.66 11.48
CA CYS A 682 12.88 -4.94 10.47
C CYS A 682 12.15 -3.68 9.99
N HIS A 683 12.88 -2.74 9.37
CA HIS A 683 12.34 -1.47 8.87
C HIS A 683 12.74 -1.28 7.41
N PHE A 684 11.75 -1.25 6.52
CA PHE A 684 11.92 -1.06 5.08
C PHE A 684 11.56 0.38 4.74
N PHE A 685 12.55 1.17 4.31
CA PHE A 685 12.46 2.63 4.22
C PHE A 685 13.01 3.10 2.88
N ARG A 686 12.17 3.77 2.07
CA ARG A 686 12.58 4.36 0.77
C ARG A 686 13.36 3.37 -0.10
N LEU A 687 12.69 2.26 -0.41
CA LEU A 687 13.12 1.27 -1.38
C LEU A 687 12.27 1.49 -2.63
N ASP A 688 12.89 1.73 -3.78
CA ASP A 688 12.17 2.19 -4.99
C ASP A 688 11.52 1.04 -5.82
N GLY A 689 11.50 -0.15 -5.24
CA GLY A 689 10.79 -1.33 -5.74
C GLY A 689 9.99 -2.04 -4.63
N THR A 690 9.75 -3.34 -4.85
CA THR A 690 9.09 -4.20 -3.86
C THR A 690 10.07 -4.57 -2.72
N ALA A 691 9.62 -4.53 -1.47
CA ALA A 691 10.48 -4.79 -0.30
C ALA A 691 10.75 -6.27 -0.05
N ILE A 692 9.73 -7.13 0.01
CA ILE A 692 9.88 -8.58 0.18
C ILE A 692 9.15 -9.31 -0.94
N PHE A 693 9.84 -10.22 -1.64
CA PHE A 693 9.28 -11.00 -2.74
C PHE A 693 9.45 -12.50 -2.52
N LEU A 694 8.36 -13.28 -2.62
CA LEU A 694 8.35 -14.73 -2.49
C LEU A 694 8.09 -15.43 -3.84
N SER A 695 9.09 -16.12 -4.38
CA SER A 695 9.05 -16.84 -5.66
C SER A 695 8.92 -18.35 -5.47
N ARG A 696 8.17 -19.01 -6.37
CA ARG A 696 8.15 -20.48 -6.57
C ARG A 696 7.84 -21.28 -5.29
N LYS A 697 8.43 -22.46 -5.10
CA LYS A 697 8.24 -23.39 -3.96
C LYS A 697 8.76 -22.88 -2.60
N THR A 698 8.42 -21.65 -2.24
CA THR A 698 8.77 -21.01 -0.96
C THR A 698 7.77 -21.39 0.16
N ARG A 699 8.24 -21.63 1.39
CA ARG A 699 7.45 -22.26 2.47
C ARG A 699 7.70 -21.68 3.86
N HIS A 700 6.66 -21.63 4.69
CA HIS A 700 6.79 -21.30 6.13
C HIS A 700 7.57 -19.99 6.35
N VAL A 701 7.12 -18.92 5.71
CA VAL A 701 7.77 -17.60 5.79
C VAL A 701 7.02 -16.72 6.77
N CYS A 702 7.71 -16.23 7.80
CA CYS A 702 7.15 -15.42 8.88
C CYS A 702 7.64 -13.97 8.78
N ILE A 703 6.80 -13.08 8.25
CA ILE A 703 7.04 -11.64 8.12
C ILE A 703 6.31 -10.96 9.27
N THR A 704 7.01 -10.67 10.37
CA THR A 704 6.37 -10.22 11.63
C THR A 704 6.95 -8.95 12.23
N ARG A 705 6.08 -8.04 12.71
CA ARG A 705 6.47 -6.83 13.46
C ARG A 705 7.40 -5.88 12.68
N ASN A 706 7.31 -5.86 11.36
CA ASN A 706 8.13 -5.00 10.52
C ASN A 706 7.39 -3.68 10.20
N HIS A 707 8.16 -2.62 9.95
CA HIS A 707 7.65 -1.34 9.44
C HIS A 707 8.04 -1.19 7.97
N PHE A 708 7.10 -0.83 7.10
CA PHE A 708 7.32 -0.56 5.69
C PHE A 708 6.81 0.85 5.37
N GLU A 709 7.67 1.73 4.88
CA GLU A 709 7.30 3.08 4.48
C GLU A 709 8.02 3.61 3.23
N TRP A 710 7.30 4.40 2.43
CA TRP A 710 7.79 5.14 1.25
C TRP A 710 8.31 4.23 0.13
N LEU A 711 7.64 3.10 -0.15
CA LEU A 711 8.11 2.11 -1.14
C LEU A 711 7.61 2.41 -2.56
N GLY A 712 8.47 2.17 -3.56
CA GLY A 712 8.14 2.36 -4.98
C GLY A 712 7.05 1.42 -5.50
N GLU A 713 6.96 0.22 -4.92
CA GLU A 713 5.99 -0.83 -5.26
C GLU A 713 5.38 -1.45 -3.97
N ASN A 714 5.41 -2.78 -3.83
CA ASN A 714 4.74 -3.53 -2.77
C ASN A 714 5.58 -3.66 -1.48
N ALA A 715 4.92 -3.81 -0.32
CA ALA A 715 5.60 -4.25 0.89
C ALA A 715 5.91 -5.76 0.86
N VAL A 716 4.91 -6.59 0.52
CA VAL A 716 5.09 -8.03 0.26
C VAL A 716 4.41 -8.42 -1.05
N ALA A 717 5.10 -9.17 -1.91
CA ALA A 717 4.54 -9.77 -3.12
C ALA A 717 4.88 -11.26 -3.25
N THR A 718 4.03 -12.03 -3.95
CA THR A 718 4.28 -13.44 -4.29
C THR A 718 4.11 -13.72 -5.77
N TRP A 719 4.87 -14.70 -6.29
CA TRP A 719 4.64 -15.27 -7.62
C TRP A 719 5.14 -16.72 -7.70
N GLY A 720 4.19 -17.66 -7.76
CA GLY A 720 4.43 -19.08 -8.06
C GLY A 720 4.35 -19.45 -9.54
N ASP A 721 4.82 -20.67 -9.86
CA ASP A 721 4.82 -21.23 -11.21
C ASP A 721 3.82 -22.41 -11.31
N THR A 722 3.26 -22.66 -12.51
CA THR A 722 2.27 -23.72 -12.79
C THR A 722 2.53 -24.33 -14.17
N VAL A 723 2.18 -25.60 -14.38
CA VAL A 723 2.27 -26.27 -15.69
C VAL A 723 0.95 -26.04 -16.44
N GLY A 724 0.78 -24.83 -16.97
CA GLY A 724 -0.51 -24.35 -17.44
C GLY A 724 -1.49 -24.25 -16.28
N TYR A 725 -2.62 -24.96 -16.37
CA TYR A 725 -3.61 -25.07 -15.29
C TYR A 725 -3.17 -26.00 -14.15
N ASP A 726 -2.21 -26.89 -14.37
CA ASP A 726 -1.79 -27.86 -13.35
C ASP A 726 -0.85 -27.20 -12.34
N ALA A 727 -1.36 -27.06 -11.12
CA ALA A 727 -0.62 -26.56 -9.96
C ALA A 727 -0.39 -27.66 -8.90
N THR A 728 -0.68 -28.93 -9.20
CA THR A 728 -0.55 -30.05 -8.26
C THR A 728 0.90 -30.33 -7.81
N SER A 729 1.89 -29.81 -8.54
CA SER A 729 3.32 -29.78 -8.15
C SER A 729 3.61 -28.94 -6.90
N GLY A 730 2.73 -27.98 -6.60
CA GLY A 730 2.88 -26.99 -5.53
C GLY A 730 4.05 -26.03 -5.74
N ASP A 731 4.43 -25.68 -6.96
CA ASP A 731 5.58 -24.76 -7.23
C ASP A 731 5.25 -23.27 -7.00
N PHE A 732 4.48 -23.00 -5.95
CA PHE A 732 3.99 -21.69 -5.56
C PHE A 732 4.10 -21.45 -4.05
N PRO A 733 4.21 -20.20 -3.55
CA PRO A 733 4.40 -19.94 -2.12
C PRO A 733 3.21 -20.42 -1.28
N MET A 734 3.52 -21.02 -0.12
CA MET A 734 2.51 -21.51 0.84
C MET A 734 2.96 -21.40 2.30
N TYR A 735 1.99 -21.32 3.22
CA TYR A 735 2.20 -21.19 4.67
C TYR A 735 2.96 -19.91 5.03
N THR A 736 2.56 -18.79 4.43
CA THR A 736 3.14 -17.47 4.71
C THR A 736 2.36 -16.79 5.84
N LEU A 737 3.04 -16.30 6.88
CA LEU A 737 2.44 -15.53 7.98
C LEU A 737 2.91 -14.07 7.89
N ILE A 738 1.96 -13.15 7.76
CA ILE A 738 2.18 -11.70 7.75
C ILE A 738 1.42 -11.11 8.94
N GLU A 739 2.14 -10.84 10.04
CA GLU A 739 1.53 -10.48 11.33
C GLU A 739 2.18 -9.27 12.05
N HIS A 740 1.35 -8.41 12.65
CA HIS A 740 1.79 -7.24 13.44
C HIS A 740 2.66 -6.22 12.69
N ASN A 741 2.59 -6.18 11.36
CA ASN A 741 3.34 -5.21 10.56
C ASN A 741 2.58 -3.88 10.42
N VAL A 742 3.33 -2.78 10.21
CA VAL A 742 2.79 -1.47 9.82
C VAL A 742 3.28 -1.17 8.41
N MET A 743 2.36 -0.91 7.48
CA MET A 743 2.62 -0.80 6.04
C MET A 743 1.97 0.48 5.51
N ARG A 744 2.78 1.44 5.03
CA ARG A 744 2.28 2.78 4.65
C ARG A 744 3.05 3.48 3.53
N GLU A 745 2.39 4.41 2.85
CA GLU A 745 2.95 5.20 1.74
C GLU A 745 3.59 4.29 0.67
N LEU A 746 2.77 3.40 0.10
CA LEU A 746 3.21 2.36 -0.84
C LEU A 746 2.70 2.64 -2.27
N GLY A 747 3.51 2.27 -3.25
CA GLY A 747 3.25 2.50 -4.66
C GLY A 747 3.64 3.90 -5.13
N ILE A 748 4.76 4.45 -4.65
CA ILE A 748 5.25 5.78 -5.07
C ILE A 748 5.44 5.84 -6.59
N TYR A 749 5.95 4.77 -7.21
CA TYR A 749 6.15 4.69 -8.66
C TYR A 749 5.10 3.83 -9.36
N GLN A 750 4.99 2.54 -9.01
CA GLN A 750 4.05 1.64 -9.67
C GLN A 750 2.72 1.61 -8.88
N LYS A 751 1.60 1.86 -9.58
CA LYS A 751 0.28 2.11 -8.98
C LYS A 751 -0.66 0.89 -8.95
N GLN A 752 -0.26 -0.26 -9.49
CA GLN A 752 -0.91 -1.56 -9.26
C GLN A 752 -0.09 -2.34 -8.22
N SER A 753 -0.04 -1.78 -7.02
CA SER A 753 0.79 -2.22 -5.90
C SER A 753 0.03 -2.18 -4.58
N SER A 754 0.56 -2.87 -3.58
CA SER A 754 -0.17 -3.25 -2.36
C SER A 754 0.73 -3.42 -1.13
N ALA A 755 0.10 -3.47 0.04
CA ALA A 755 0.76 -3.96 1.25
C ALA A 755 1.04 -5.47 1.16
N VAL A 756 0.08 -6.26 0.63
CA VAL A 756 0.27 -7.68 0.31
C VAL A 756 -0.36 -8.04 -1.05
N GLY A 757 0.48 -8.36 -2.03
CA GLY A 757 0.08 -8.74 -3.39
C GLY A 757 0.30 -10.22 -3.65
N LEU A 758 -0.78 -11.01 -3.66
CA LEU A 758 -0.72 -12.45 -3.86
C LEU A 758 -1.00 -12.80 -5.32
N SER A 759 0.02 -13.25 -6.05
CA SER A 759 -0.15 -13.96 -7.33
C SER A 759 0.38 -15.38 -7.18
N LYS A 760 -0.39 -16.37 -7.66
CA LYS A 760 -0.10 -17.81 -7.57
C LYS A 760 0.50 -18.17 -6.21
N ALA A 761 -0.33 -18.15 -5.16
CA ALA A 761 0.01 -18.48 -3.78
C ALA A 761 -1.24 -18.91 -3.00
N ALA A 762 -1.04 -19.68 -1.91
CA ALA A 762 -2.13 -20.23 -1.09
C ALA A 762 -1.73 -20.29 0.39
N LEU A 763 -2.69 -20.59 1.28
CA LEU A 763 -2.44 -20.83 2.71
C LEU A 763 -1.66 -19.68 3.39
N THR A 764 -1.93 -18.44 3.00
CA THR A 764 -1.33 -17.22 3.55
C THR A 764 -2.22 -16.64 4.65
N THR A 765 -1.65 -16.39 5.82
CA THR A 765 -2.33 -15.72 6.95
C THR A 765 -1.85 -14.27 7.04
N ILE A 766 -2.74 -13.32 6.73
CA ILE A 766 -2.53 -11.88 6.86
C ILE A 766 -3.33 -11.41 8.07
N ARG A 767 -2.70 -11.24 9.24
CA ARG A 767 -3.45 -10.88 10.46
C ARG A 767 -2.85 -9.76 11.30
N LYS A 768 -3.71 -8.94 11.89
CA LYS A 768 -3.33 -7.87 12.82
C LYS A 768 -2.26 -6.92 12.27
N ASN A 769 -2.35 -6.56 11.00
CA ASN A 769 -1.50 -5.53 10.40
C ASN A 769 -2.24 -4.19 10.34
N ILE A 770 -1.49 -3.09 10.24
CA ILE A 770 -2.02 -1.75 10.02
C ILE A 770 -1.54 -1.30 8.63
N MET A 771 -2.47 -1.19 7.68
CA MET A 771 -2.18 -0.92 6.26
C MET A 771 -2.88 0.37 5.83
N PHE A 772 -2.14 1.42 5.44
CA PHE A 772 -2.78 2.65 5.01
C PHE A 772 -1.96 3.51 4.05
N ASN A 773 -2.62 4.43 3.35
CA ASN A 773 -1.98 5.29 2.35
C ASN A 773 -1.35 4.46 1.20
N MET A 774 -2.21 3.72 0.50
CA MET A 774 -1.86 2.86 -0.65
C MET A 774 -2.29 3.50 -1.97
N ALA A 775 -1.45 3.45 -3.01
CA ALA A 775 -1.82 3.88 -4.36
C ALA A 775 -3.09 3.18 -4.90
N ARG A 776 -3.22 1.86 -4.65
CA ARG A 776 -4.40 1.03 -4.97
C ARG A 776 -4.83 0.17 -3.77
N ALA A 777 -5.00 -1.16 -3.89
CA ALA A 777 -5.42 -2.02 -2.77
C ALA A 777 -4.38 -2.07 -1.63
N ALA A 778 -4.82 -2.43 -0.43
CA ALA A 778 -3.93 -2.93 0.61
C ALA A 778 -3.62 -4.42 0.41
N ILE A 779 -4.63 -5.24 0.06
CA ILE A 779 -4.48 -6.67 -0.22
C ILE A 779 -5.08 -6.99 -1.59
N ASN A 780 -4.34 -7.67 -2.47
CA ASN A 780 -4.84 -8.09 -3.78
C ASN A 780 -4.56 -9.57 -4.05
N PHE A 781 -5.61 -10.35 -4.32
CA PHE A 781 -5.52 -11.73 -4.83
C PHE A 781 -5.61 -11.72 -6.36
N ASN A 782 -4.49 -11.85 -7.05
CA ASN A 782 -4.39 -11.75 -8.52
C ASN A 782 -4.91 -13.01 -9.24
N ASP A 783 -5.12 -14.10 -8.49
CA ASP A 783 -5.70 -15.38 -8.88
C ASP A 783 -6.07 -16.18 -7.63
N MET A 784 -6.79 -17.30 -7.80
CA MET A 784 -7.29 -18.11 -6.68
C MET A 784 -6.51 -19.41 -6.39
N VAL A 785 -5.30 -19.61 -6.94
CA VAL A 785 -4.56 -20.88 -6.79
C VAL A 785 -4.60 -21.42 -5.36
N GLY A 786 -5.10 -22.64 -5.19
CA GLY A 786 -5.05 -23.42 -3.95
C GLY A 786 -6.02 -22.98 -2.83
N GLY A 787 -6.07 -21.68 -2.52
CA GLY A 787 -6.96 -21.13 -1.50
C GLY A 787 -6.51 -21.30 -0.05
N GLY A 788 -7.47 -21.20 0.87
CA GLY A 788 -7.21 -21.36 2.31
C GLY A 788 -6.43 -20.19 2.94
N ASP A 789 -6.40 -19.03 2.26
CA ASP A 789 -5.86 -17.79 2.81
C ASP A 789 -6.79 -17.22 3.88
N VAL A 790 -6.22 -16.59 4.90
CA VAL A 790 -6.94 -16.01 6.05
C VAL A 790 -6.53 -14.55 6.24
N VAL A 791 -7.50 -13.64 6.25
CA VAL A 791 -7.32 -12.21 6.49
C VAL A 791 -8.05 -11.82 7.77
N GLU A 792 -7.35 -11.75 8.90
CA GLU A 792 -7.96 -11.54 10.23
C GLU A 792 -7.51 -10.24 10.94
N GLY A 793 -8.47 -9.44 11.43
CA GLY A 793 -8.16 -8.45 12.47
C GLY A 793 -7.24 -7.31 12.02
N ASN A 794 -7.14 -7.03 10.72
CA ASN A 794 -6.32 -5.96 10.17
C ASN A 794 -7.07 -4.62 10.21
N LEU A 795 -6.33 -3.52 10.33
CA LEU A 795 -6.83 -2.16 10.12
C LEU A 795 -6.40 -1.67 8.74
N ILE A 796 -7.36 -1.33 7.88
CA ILE A 796 -7.11 -0.87 6.51
C ILE A 796 -7.82 0.47 6.27
N PHE A 797 -7.11 1.49 5.78
CA PHE A 797 -7.68 2.80 5.44
C PHE A 797 -6.87 3.56 4.38
N ASN A 798 -7.43 4.61 3.79
CA ASN A 798 -6.74 5.44 2.78
C ASN A 798 -6.13 4.62 1.61
N THR A 799 -6.86 3.63 1.10
CA THR A 799 -6.53 2.85 -0.11
C THR A 799 -7.12 3.47 -1.36
N CYS A 800 -6.60 3.12 -2.55
CA CYS A 800 -6.99 3.72 -3.83
C CYS A 800 -6.87 5.24 -3.79
N ARG A 801 -5.69 5.70 -3.37
CA ARG A 801 -5.33 7.13 -3.29
C ARG A 801 -5.04 7.75 -4.65
N GLU A 802 -4.55 6.97 -5.62
CA GLU A 802 -4.02 7.45 -6.91
C GLU A 802 -4.50 6.62 -8.11
N SER A 803 -5.54 5.82 -7.86
CA SER A 803 -6.19 4.91 -8.80
C SER A 803 -7.63 4.65 -8.32
N GLY A 804 -8.42 3.88 -9.07
CA GLY A 804 -9.75 3.45 -8.67
C GLY A 804 -10.09 2.06 -9.19
N ASP A 805 -11.38 1.79 -9.35
CA ASP A 805 -11.92 0.54 -9.90
C ASP A 805 -11.48 -0.68 -9.05
N HIS A 806 -11.75 -0.61 -7.73
CA HIS A 806 -11.15 -1.49 -6.73
C HIS A 806 -11.74 -1.30 -5.31
N GLY A 807 -11.49 -2.29 -4.44
CA GLY A 807 -11.64 -2.17 -2.98
C GLY A 807 -10.31 -2.02 -2.22
N PRO A 808 -10.34 -1.82 -0.88
CA PRO A 808 -9.17 -1.92 -0.01
C PRO A 808 -8.60 -3.35 0.01
N ILE A 809 -9.47 -4.35 -0.15
CA ILE A 809 -9.14 -5.73 -0.53
C ILE A 809 -9.76 -5.98 -1.90
N ASN A 810 -9.02 -6.59 -2.83
CA ASN A 810 -9.49 -6.95 -4.17
C ASN A 810 -9.17 -8.41 -4.54
N SER A 811 -9.94 -9.01 -5.44
CA SER A 811 -9.58 -10.31 -6.05
C SER A 811 -10.05 -10.54 -7.49
N TRP A 812 -9.43 -11.51 -8.18
CA TRP A 812 -9.85 -12.05 -9.49
C TRP A 812 -9.73 -13.58 -9.55
N ASP A 813 -10.63 -14.27 -10.27
CA ASP A 813 -10.52 -15.72 -10.55
C ASP A 813 -10.85 -16.07 -12.01
N ARG A 814 -10.15 -15.42 -12.94
CA ARG A 814 -10.43 -15.56 -14.38
C ARG A 814 -9.91 -16.87 -15.02
N GLN A 815 -9.31 -17.77 -14.24
CA GLN A 815 -8.68 -19.00 -14.71
C GLN A 815 -8.75 -20.12 -13.67
N ALA A 816 -9.30 -21.28 -14.07
CA ALA A 816 -9.32 -22.45 -13.20
C ALA A 816 -7.93 -23.12 -13.09
N TYR A 817 -7.48 -23.37 -11.86
CA TYR A 817 -6.24 -24.07 -11.56
C TYR A 817 -6.51 -25.39 -10.83
N LEU A 818 -5.88 -26.48 -11.26
CA LEU A 818 -6.01 -27.80 -10.66
C LEU A 818 -5.03 -27.93 -9.48
N THR A 819 -5.54 -28.22 -8.29
CA THR A 819 -4.73 -28.35 -7.06
C THR A 819 -5.13 -29.57 -6.24
N THR A 820 -4.29 -29.98 -5.29
CA THR A 820 -4.59 -31.05 -4.32
C THR A 820 -4.92 -30.52 -2.91
N LEU A 821 -4.96 -29.21 -2.68
CA LEU A 821 -4.98 -28.66 -1.32
C LEU A 821 -6.27 -28.95 -0.54
N LYS A 822 -7.38 -29.24 -1.23
CA LYS A 822 -8.70 -29.48 -0.63
C LYS A 822 -8.75 -30.63 0.37
N ASP A 823 -7.94 -31.68 0.16
CA ASP A 823 -7.74 -32.78 1.13
C ASP A 823 -6.28 -33.28 1.23
N GLY A 824 -5.35 -32.67 0.48
CA GLY A 824 -3.94 -33.05 0.39
C GLY A 824 -3.61 -34.09 -0.69
N THR A 825 -4.61 -34.71 -1.33
CA THR A 825 -4.43 -35.86 -2.22
C THR A 825 -5.26 -35.84 -3.51
N THR A 826 -6.51 -35.39 -3.48
CA THR A 826 -7.44 -35.37 -4.61
C THR A 826 -7.23 -34.13 -5.47
N ALA A 827 -6.92 -34.32 -6.75
CA ALA A 827 -6.84 -33.22 -7.71
C ALA A 827 -8.25 -32.67 -7.99
N SER A 828 -8.47 -31.38 -7.68
CA SER A 828 -9.73 -30.67 -7.92
C SER A 828 -9.47 -29.23 -8.40
N PHE A 829 -10.46 -28.66 -9.09
CA PHE A 829 -10.52 -27.22 -9.39
C PHE A 829 -11.16 -26.42 -8.25
N ASP A 830 -11.78 -27.08 -7.27
CA ASP A 830 -12.30 -26.42 -6.07
C ASP A 830 -11.11 -26.03 -5.16
N PRO A 831 -10.86 -24.74 -4.88
CA PRO A 831 -9.87 -24.33 -3.89
C PRO A 831 -10.36 -24.61 -2.46
N LEU A 832 -9.45 -24.44 -1.49
CA LEU A 832 -9.85 -24.22 -0.10
C LEU A 832 -10.50 -22.82 0.04
N PRO A 833 -11.64 -22.66 0.73
CA PRO A 833 -12.26 -21.35 0.91
C PRO A 833 -11.32 -20.33 1.57
N ARG A 834 -11.41 -19.06 1.15
CA ARG A 834 -10.64 -17.93 1.71
C ARG A 834 -11.45 -17.19 2.77
N THR A 835 -10.91 -17.03 3.97
CA THR A 835 -11.65 -16.42 5.10
C THR A 835 -11.21 -14.98 5.35
N ILE A 836 -12.13 -14.02 5.36
CA ILE A 836 -11.87 -12.60 5.63
C ILE A 836 -12.73 -12.16 6.82
N HIS A 837 -12.12 -11.89 7.98
CA HIS A 837 -12.90 -11.66 9.21
C HIS A 837 -12.29 -10.74 10.26
N HIS A 838 -13.15 -10.14 11.10
CA HIS A 838 -12.77 -9.19 12.16
C HIS A 838 -11.93 -7.99 11.71
N ASN A 839 -11.88 -7.66 10.42
CA ASN A 839 -11.12 -6.50 9.92
C ASN A 839 -11.91 -5.20 10.10
N LEU A 840 -11.21 -4.10 10.36
CA LEU A 840 -11.75 -2.74 10.36
C LEU A 840 -11.25 -2.00 9.11
N ILE A 841 -12.16 -1.72 8.17
CA ILE A 841 -11.81 -1.30 6.81
C ILE A 841 -12.53 0.01 6.46
N PHE A 842 -11.77 1.01 6.02
CA PHE A 842 -12.26 2.32 5.57
C PHE A 842 -12.00 2.48 4.06
N ALA A 843 -13.05 2.66 3.26
CA ALA A 843 -12.95 2.87 1.80
C ALA A 843 -13.09 4.36 1.43
N ASN A 844 -12.23 5.20 2.01
CA ASN A 844 -12.46 6.65 2.11
C ASN A 844 -11.75 7.53 1.04
N TYR A 845 -11.39 6.94 -0.11
CA TYR A 845 -10.81 7.64 -1.28
C TYR A 845 -11.44 7.09 -2.59
N GLY A 846 -10.67 6.52 -3.53
CA GLY A 846 -11.15 5.96 -4.79
C GLY A 846 -11.61 4.50 -4.72
N ALA A 847 -11.74 3.95 -3.50
CA ALA A 847 -12.15 2.56 -3.27
C ALA A 847 -13.68 2.49 -3.06
N SER A 848 -14.35 1.51 -3.68
CA SER A 848 -15.82 1.41 -3.67
C SER A 848 -16.36 0.45 -2.61
N GLN A 849 -15.99 -0.84 -2.70
CA GLN A 849 -16.46 -1.88 -1.77
C GLN A 849 -15.44 -2.17 -0.68
N GLY A 850 -15.90 -2.66 0.48
CA GLY A 850 -15.03 -3.08 1.57
C GLY A 850 -14.18 -4.31 1.23
N VAL A 851 -14.73 -5.22 0.43
CA VAL A 851 -14.00 -6.24 -0.34
C VAL A 851 -14.58 -6.22 -1.76
N ASP A 852 -13.71 -6.03 -2.75
CA ASP A 852 -14.06 -6.05 -4.16
C ASP A 852 -13.68 -7.42 -4.75
N ASN A 853 -14.66 -8.32 -4.83
CA ASN A 853 -14.49 -9.62 -5.45
C ASN A 853 -14.92 -9.52 -6.93
N ASP A 854 -13.96 -9.12 -7.76
CA ASP A 854 -14.16 -8.85 -9.19
C ASP A 854 -14.06 -10.12 -10.05
N ASP A 855 -14.28 -10.01 -11.37
CA ASP A 855 -14.29 -11.09 -12.38
C ASP A 855 -13.89 -12.52 -11.92
N GLY A 856 -14.90 -13.40 -11.84
CA GLY A 856 -14.78 -14.82 -11.53
C GLY A 856 -14.62 -15.15 -10.04
N SER A 857 -14.29 -14.18 -9.18
CA SER A 857 -13.91 -14.42 -7.77
C SER A 857 -14.88 -15.30 -7.01
N SER A 858 -14.39 -16.41 -6.45
CA SER A 858 -15.22 -17.47 -5.88
C SER A 858 -14.64 -18.05 -4.58
N TRP A 859 -15.45 -18.79 -3.83
CA TRP A 859 -15.07 -19.50 -2.60
C TRP A 859 -14.58 -18.61 -1.44
N PHE A 860 -15.19 -17.44 -1.23
CA PHE A 860 -14.90 -16.58 -0.08
C PHE A 860 -15.85 -16.83 1.10
N HIS A 861 -15.34 -16.74 2.33
CA HIS A 861 -16.12 -16.63 3.56
C HIS A 861 -15.77 -15.32 4.27
N ILE A 862 -16.58 -14.30 4.03
CA ILE A 862 -16.37 -12.94 4.53
C ILE A 862 -17.32 -12.71 5.69
N HIS A 863 -16.81 -12.63 6.91
CA HIS A 863 -17.67 -12.54 8.08
C HIS A 863 -17.17 -11.63 9.20
N HIS A 864 -18.10 -11.04 9.96
CA HIS A 864 -17.76 -10.25 11.15
C HIS A 864 -16.77 -9.08 10.91
N ASN A 865 -16.74 -8.50 9.70
CA ASN A 865 -15.94 -7.30 9.40
C ASN A 865 -16.76 -6.03 9.63
N VAL A 866 -16.07 -4.90 9.88
CA VAL A 866 -16.66 -3.56 9.88
C VAL A 866 -16.12 -2.77 8.69
N PHE A 867 -17.00 -2.45 7.75
CA PHE A 867 -16.70 -1.66 6.56
C PHE A 867 -17.30 -0.26 6.72
N TYR A 868 -16.48 0.80 6.64
CA TYR A 868 -16.89 2.19 6.85
C TYR A 868 -16.54 3.10 5.66
N GLN A 869 -17.47 3.98 5.31
CA GLN A 869 -17.51 4.72 4.04
C GLN A 869 -17.50 3.84 2.78
N ALA A 870 -17.66 2.52 2.94
CA ALA A 870 -17.63 1.54 1.88
C ALA A 870 -19.03 1.03 1.55
N ASP A 871 -19.24 0.67 0.29
CA ASP A 871 -20.31 -0.25 -0.07
C ASP A 871 -19.95 -1.68 0.38
N GLY A 872 -20.96 -2.54 0.56
CA GLY A 872 -20.79 -3.90 1.11
C GLY A 872 -20.11 -4.89 0.16
N PHE A 873 -20.88 -5.83 -0.40
CA PHE A 873 -20.38 -6.99 -1.16
C PHE A 873 -20.61 -6.85 -2.67
N LYS A 874 -19.58 -7.02 -3.50
CA LYS A 874 -19.66 -7.06 -4.97
C LYS A 874 -19.29 -8.46 -5.46
N MET A 875 -20.19 -9.08 -6.23
CA MET A 875 -20.09 -10.40 -6.86
C MET A 875 -20.97 -10.49 -8.12
N ASP A 876 -20.83 -9.53 -9.05
CA ASP A 876 -21.66 -9.45 -10.27
C ASP A 876 -21.05 -10.03 -11.56
N TYR A 877 -19.78 -10.42 -11.51
CA TYR A 877 -19.04 -10.91 -12.68
C TYR A 877 -18.71 -12.41 -12.62
N GLY A 878 -19.74 -13.25 -12.52
CA GLY A 878 -19.63 -14.72 -12.72
C GLY A 878 -18.88 -15.50 -11.63
N GLY A 879 -18.52 -14.86 -10.52
CA GLY A 879 -18.09 -15.53 -9.28
C GLY A 879 -19.21 -16.34 -8.64
N HIS A 880 -18.87 -17.22 -7.69
CA HIS A 880 -19.79 -18.17 -7.07
C HIS A 880 -19.31 -18.76 -5.72
N ASP A 881 -20.16 -19.58 -5.10
CA ASP A 881 -19.89 -20.37 -3.88
C ASP A 881 -19.33 -19.55 -2.69
N SER A 882 -19.73 -18.28 -2.58
CA SER A 882 -19.23 -17.36 -1.55
C SER A 882 -20.28 -17.02 -0.48
N ILE A 883 -19.81 -16.80 0.75
CA ILE A 883 -20.62 -16.58 1.95
C ILE A 883 -20.21 -15.25 2.58
N TYR A 884 -21.14 -14.30 2.62
CA TYR A 884 -20.95 -12.98 3.24
C TYR A 884 -21.92 -12.84 4.41
N GLU A 885 -21.46 -12.98 5.65
CA GLU A 885 -22.35 -13.09 6.82
C GLU A 885 -21.91 -12.31 8.08
N TYR A 886 -22.88 -11.76 8.81
CA TYR A 886 -22.66 -11.02 10.07
C TYR A 886 -21.71 -9.82 9.96
N ASN A 887 -21.45 -9.31 8.76
CA ASN A 887 -20.66 -8.09 8.55
C ASN A 887 -21.48 -6.85 8.88
N MET A 888 -20.81 -5.74 9.20
CA MET A 888 -21.42 -4.43 9.36
C MET A 888 -20.89 -3.47 8.29
N ALA A 889 -21.73 -3.12 7.31
CA ALA A 889 -21.40 -2.18 6.24
C ALA A 889 -22.04 -0.81 6.49
N MET A 890 -21.27 0.26 6.30
CA MET A 890 -21.65 1.64 6.58
C MET A 890 -21.31 2.55 5.40
N SER A 891 -22.20 2.58 4.41
CA SER A 891 -22.02 3.39 3.19
C SER A 891 -22.53 4.82 3.36
N LEU A 892 -21.77 5.77 2.81
CA LEU A 892 -22.21 7.16 2.68
C LEU A 892 -23.33 7.31 1.64
N SER A 893 -23.35 6.43 0.62
CA SER A 893 -24.30 6.50 -0.48
C SER A 893 -25.67 5.92 -0.12
N TYR A 894 -26.69 6.34 -0.87
CA TYR A 894 -28.04 5.76 -0.87
C TYR A 894 -28.52 5.42 -2.30
N ARG A 895 -27.56 5.28 -3.23
CA ARG A 895 -27.72 4.91 -4.65
C ARG A 895 -26.49 4.13 -5.10
N GLY A 896 -26.65 3.06 -5.87
CA GLY A 896 -25.52 2.33 -6.49
C GLY A 896 -25.27 0.88 -6.05
N GLY A 897 -26.03 0.35 -5.08
CA GLY A 897 -25.91 -1.02 -4.56
C GLY A 897 -25.13 -1.15 -3.24
N PRO A 898 -25.42 -0.32 -2.22
CA PRO A 898 -24.48 -0.07 -1.13
C PRO A 898 -24.38 -1.15 -0.03
N CYS A 899 -25.21 -2.20 -0.05
CA CYS A 899 -25.06 -3.39 0.80
C CYS A 899 -24.60 -4.62 0.02
N PHE A 900 -25.18 -4.85 -1.17
CA PHE A 900 -24.75 -5.93 -2.06
C PHE A 900 -25.04 -5.66 -3.54
N ASN A 901 -24.23 -6.25 -4.41
CA ASN A 901 -24.39 -6.20 -5.85
C ASN A 901 -23.96 -7.56 -6.44
N MET A 902 -24.90 -8.32 -7.03
CA MET A 902 -24.71 -9.73 -7.39
C MET A 902 -25.24 -10.09 -8.79
N GLY A 903 -24.62 -11.10 -9.39
CA GLY A 903 -24.91 -11.57 -10.74
C GLY A 903 -26.05 -12.60 -10.85
N SER A 904 -25.87 -13.56 -11.76
CA SER A 904 -26.66 -14.80 -11.84
C SER A 904 -25.74 -15.98 -11.52
N PHE A 905 -26.22 -16.94 -10.72
CA PHE A 905 -25.46 -18.12 -10.33
C PHE A 905 -26.07 -19.39 -10.94
N LYS A 906 -25.38 -20.53 -10.88
CA LYS A 906 -25.98 -21.83 -11.22
C LYS A 906 -26.70 -22.41 -10.00
N GLN A 907 -27.70 -23.26 -10.22
CA GLN A 907 -28.37 -23.98 -9.14
C GLN A 907 -27.35 -24.79 -8.32
N GLY A 908 -27.24 -24.47 -7.03
CA GLY A 908 -26.28 -25.09 -6.11
C GLY A 908 -24.97 -24.34 -5.91
N HIS A 909 -24.72 -23.27 -6.68
CA HIS A 909 -23.50 -22.45 -6.64
C HIS A 909 -23.78 -20.97 -6.27
N GLY A 910 -24.99 -20.67 -5.75
CA GLY A 910 -25.43 -19.31 -5.45
C GLY A 910 -24.90 -18.80 -4.12
N ASP A 911 -24.40 -17.55 -4.12
CA ASP A 911 -23.86 -16.90 -2.94
C ASP A 911 -24.88 -16.74 -1.80
N ILE A 912 -24.37 -16.71 -0.56
CA ILE A 912 -25.15 -16.65 0.67
C ILE A 912 -24.86 -15.35 1.42
N LEU A 913 -25.86 -14.46 1.51
CA LEU A 913 -25.79 -13.22 2.29
C LEU A 913 -26.80 -13.25 3.44
N ARG A 914 -26.28 -13.37 4.66
CA ARG A 914 -27.15 -13.48 5.85
C ARG A 914 -26.66 -12.78 7.11
N GLY A 915 -27.60 -12.31 7.92
CA GLY A 915 -27.32 -11.71 9.22
C GLY A 915 -26.48 -10.42 9.15
N ASN A 916 -26.28 -9.84 7.96
CA ASN A 916 -25.47 -8.64 7.78
C ASN A 916 -26.24 -7.40 8.20
N ARG A 917 -25.52 -6.41 8.72
CA ARG A 917 -26.07 -5.12 9.16
C ARG A 917 -25.59 -4.00 8.23
N CYS A 918 -26.50 -3.45 7.45
CA CYS A 918 -26.21 -2.45 6.42
C CYS A 918 -26.84 -1.09 6.76
N LEU A 919 -25.99 -0.09 7.04
CA LEU A 919 -26.37 1.29 7.35
C LEU A 919 -26.04 2.16 6.14
N LEU A 920 -27.06 2.80 5.57
CA LEU A 920 -27.01 3.39 4.24
C LEU A 920 -27.45 4.84 4.27
N GLY A 921 -26.92 5.67 3.37
CA GLY A 921 -27.20 7.11 3.32
C GLY A 921 -26.68 7.85 4.55
N LEU A 922 -25.48 7.46 5.05
CA LEU A 922 -24.84 8.08 6.21
C LEU A 922 -24.23 9.47 5.92
N GLY A 923 -24.17 9.89 4.66
CA GLY A 923 -23.74 11.24 4.26
C GLY A 923 -24.91 12.17 3.93
N LYS A 924 -24.62 13.48 3.76
CA LYS A 924 -25.52 14.35 2.99
C LYS A 924 -25.61 13.82 1.56
N VAL A 925 -26.82 13.80 0.99
CA VAL A 925 -27.03 13.49 -0.44
C VAL A 925 -26.67 14.70 -1.30
N GLU A 926 -25.38 15.02 -1.37
CA GLU A 926 -24.85 15.99 -2.33
C GLU A 926 -24.68 15.32 -3.69
N ILE A 927 -25.27 15.94 -4.72
CA ILE A 927 -25.30 15.38 -6.07
C ILE A 927 -23.96 15.70 -6.74
N ILE A 928 -23.04 14.74 -6.76
CA ILE A 928 -21.73 14.88 -7.42
C ILE A 928 -21.95 15.04 -8.93
N LYS A 929 -21.89 16.28 -9.42
CA LYS A 929 -22.04 16.64 -10.85
C LYS A 929 -20.82 16.30 -11.72
N LYS A 930 -20.26 15.10 -11.56
CA LYS A 930 -19.09 14.58 -12.30
C LYS A 930 -19.21 13.04 -12.33
N THR A 931 -20.05 12.43 -13.16
CA THR A 931 -19.89 12.40 -14.63
C THR A 931 -21.22 12.13 -15.32
N ASP A 932 -21.73 13.09 -16.11
CA ASP A 932 -22.92 12.88 -16.95
C ASP A 932 -22.57 11.97 -18.15
N THR A 933 -22.51 10.66 -17.92
CA THR A 933 -22.48 9.69 -19.02
C THR A 933 -23.85 9.60 -19.67
N ILE A 934 -23.86 9.39 -21.00
CA ILE A 934 -25.10 9.19 -21.76
C ILE A 934 -25.86 7.95 -21.22
N TYR A 935 -25.13 6.92 -20.78
CA TYR A 935 -25.71 5.72 -20.16
C TYR A 935 -26.49 6.04 -18.87
N GLU A 936 -25.89 6.71 -17.89
CA GLU A 936 -26.59 7.06 -16.65
C GLU A 936 -27.74 8.03 -16.90
N THR A 937 -27.59 8.96 -17.84
CA THR A 937 -28.70 9.84 -18.27
C THR A 937 -29.87 9.04 -18.81
N MET A 938 -29.65 8.10 -19.75
CA MET A 938 -30.69 7.24 -20.33
C MET A 938 -31.30 6.28 -19.29
N ARG A 939 -30.49 5.74 -18.37
CA ARG A 939 -30.93 4.91 -17.25
C ARG A 939 -31.85 5.70 -16.32
N LEU A 940 -31.45 6.91 -15.93
CA LEU A 940 -32.24 7.80 -15.09
C LEU A 940 -33.55 8.22 -15.77
N GLU A 941 -33.53 8.55 -17.06
CA GLU A 941 -34.77 8.84 -17.81
C GLU A 941 -35.72 7.64 -17.85
N ALA A 942 -35.21 6.43 -18.10
CA ALA A 942 -36.01 5.21 -18.10
C ALA A 942 -36.61 4.90 -16.71
N LEU A 943 -35.88 5.18 -15.64
CA LEU A 943 -36.35 5.03 -14.26
C LEU A 943 -37.37 6.12 -13.89
N CYS A 944 -37.10 7.38 -14.20
CA CYS A 944 -38.03 8.50 -14.00
C CYS A 944 -39.36 8.29 -14.73
N LYS A 945 -39.32 7.85 -15.99
CA LYS A 945 -40.49 7.52 -16.80
C LYS A 945 -41.34 6.38 -16.22
N LYS A 946 -40.74 5.47 -15.45
CA LYS A 946 -41.39 4.32 -14.82
C LYS A 946 -41.90 4.61 -13.40
N TYR A 947 -41.18 5.42 -12.63
CA TYR A 947 -41.43 5.67 -11.22
C TYR A 947 -41.95 7.09 -10.91
N GLY A 948 -42.18 7.92 -11.92
CA GLY A 948 -42.71 9.30 -11.76
C GLY A 948 -41.66 10.30 -11.26
N CYS A 949 -40.37 10.02 -11.49
CA CYS A 949 -39.24 10.80 -11.01
C CYS A 949 -38.95 11.99 -11.96
N THR A 950 -38.36 13.08 -11.46
CA THR A 950 -38.25 14.36 -12.20
C THR A 950 -36.84 14.86 -12.42
N ARG A 951 -35.86 14.31 -11.68
CA ARG A 951 -34.44 14.70 -11.68
C ARG A 951 -33.57 13.50 -11.31
N SER A 952 -32.25 13.62 -11.53
CA SER A 952 -31.26 12.64 -11.05
C SER A 952 -31.25 12.44 -9.53
N SER A 953 -31.81 13.38 -8.76
CA SER A 953 -32.08 13.25 -7.32
C SER A 953 -33.14 12.21 -6.95
N ASP A 954 -33.84 11.62 -7.93
CA ASP A 954 -35.12 10.94 -7.69
C ASP A 954 -35.08 9.43 -8.03
N GLU A 955 -33.90 8.84 -8.26
CA GLU A 955 -33.74 7.37 -8.33
C GLU A 955 -34.24 6.71 -7.02
N PRO A 956 -35.00 5.59 -7.06
CA PRO A 956 -35.48 4.92 -5.85
C PRO A 956 -34.33 4.45 -4.95
N PRO A 957 -34.43 4.63 -3.63
CA PRO A 957 -33.39 4.18 -2.70
C PRO A 957 -33.38 2.65 -2.62
N PHE A 958 -32.28 2.03 -3.05
CA PHE A 958 -32.11 0.59 -3.05
C PHE A 958 -30.91 0.15 -2.19
N VAL A 959 -31.07 -0.98 -1.51
CA VAL A 959 -30.07 -1.53 -0.58
C VAL A 959 -29.10 -2.47 -1.29
N GLY A 960 -29.60 -3.21 -2.29
CA GLY A 960 -28.79 -4.11 -3.09
C GLY A 960 -29.44 -4.47 -4.43
N ARG A 961 -28.71 -5.20 -5.26
CA ARG A 961 -29.07 -5.50 -6.65
C ARG A 961 -28.74 -6.95 -7.02
N LEU A 962 -29.70 -7.61 -7.69
CA LEU A 962 -29.53 -8.87 -8.40
C LEU A 962 -29.66 -8.59 -9.91
N TRP A 963 -28.55 -8.60 -10.64
CA TRP A 963 -28.56 -8.36 -12.08
C TRP A 963 -29.30 -9.45 -12.85
N GLY A 964 -29.21 -10.71 -12.40
CA GLY A 964 -29.98 -11.82 -12.96
C GLY A 964 -31.50 -11.68 -12.84
N GLY A 965 -31.98 -10.86 -11.91
CA GLY A 965 -33.37 -10.86 -11.46
C GLY A 965 -33.54 -11.67 -10.18
N CYS A 966 -34.73 -11.58 -9.58
CA CYS A 966 -34.99 -12.21 -8.28
C CYS A 966 -35.68 -13.58 -8.40
N GLU A 967 -36.05 -14.01 -9.60
CA GLU A 967 -36.75 -15.29 -9.85
C GLU A 967 -35.74 -16.45 -9.98
N ASP A 968 -34.73 -16.31 -10.86
CA ASP A 968 -33.73 -17.34 -11.16
C ASP A 968 -32.29 -16.97 -10.70
N SER A 969 -32.14 -16.13 -9.68
CA SER A 969 -30.81 -15.72 -9.18
C SER A 969 -30.02 -16.84 -8.50
N HIS A 970 -30.71 -17.80 -7.89
CA HIS A 970 -30.15 -18.86 -7.01
C HIS A 970 -29.39 -18.40 -5.75
N VAL A 971 -29.23 -17.10 -5.49
CA VAL A 971 -28.67 -16.56 -4.22
C VAL A 971 -29.53 -16.91 -3.01
N THR A 972 -28.90 -16.98 -1.83
CA THR A 972 -29.58 -17.03 -0.53
C THR A 972 -29.52 -15.66 0.14
N LEU A 973 -30.68 -15.01 0.34
CA LEU A 973 -30.82 -13.76 1.08
C LEU A 973 -31.71 -13.97 2.31
N GLU A 974 -31.16 -13.89 3.52
CA GLU A 974 -31.93 -14.13 4.76
C GLU A 974 -31.45 -13.29 5.96
N SER A 975 -32.40 -12.86 6.81
CA SER A 975 -32.14 -12.27 8.13
C SER A 975 -31.20 -11.05 8.15
N ASN A 976 -31.11 -10.28 7.07
CA ASN A 976 -30.28 -9.07 6.99
C ASN A 976 -31.00 -7.86 7.65
N GLU A 977 -30.23 -6.94 8.24
CA GLU A 977 -30.74 -5.74 8.91
C GLU A 977 -30.40 -4.46 8.11
N TYR A 978 -31.42 -3.79 7.56
CA TYR A 978 -31.26 -2.57 6.78
C TYR A 978 -31.64 -1.32 7.59
N TYR A 979 -30.71 -0.38 7.72
CA TYR A 979 -30.93 0.89 8.42
C TYR A 979 -30.77 2.06 7.45
N THR A 980 -31.82 2.84 7.27
CA THR A 980 -31.86 3.91 6.26
C THR A 980 -32.46 5.21 6.79
N PRO A 981 -32.30 6.37 6.12
CA PRO A 981 -32.74 7.66 6.65
C PRO A 981 -34.27 7.81 6.74
N ASP A 982 -35.03 6.99 6.01
CA ASP A 982 -36.49 7.01 5.90
C ASP A 982 -37.19 5.67 6.24
N GLY A 983 -36.43 4.61 6.53
CA GLY A 983 -36.96 3.28 6.85
C GLY A 983 -37.48 2.51 5.62
N ILE A 984 -37.07 2.90 4.41
CA ILE A 984 -37.41 2.21 3.17
C ILE A 984 -36.21 1.41 2.68
N ALA A 985 -36.43 0.14 2.34
CA ALA A 985 -35.46 -0.72 1.67
C ALA A 985 -36.09 -1.30 0.40
N MET A 986 -35.38 -1.19 -0.72
CA MET A 986 -35.76 -1.76 -2.01
C MET A 986 -34.60 -2.58 -2.59
N VAL A 987 -34.91 -3.65 -3.32
CA VAL A 987 -33.91 -4.47 -4.04
C VAL A 987 -34.16 -4.30 -5.54
N GLY A 988 -33.08 -4.15 -6.31
CA GLY A 988 -33.12 -4.17 -7.77
C GLY A 988 -33.13 -5.60 -8.31
N CYS A 989 -34.11 -5.95 -9.15
CA CYS A 989 -34.27 -7.27 -9.76
C CYS A 989 -34.25 -7.15 -11.30
N ASN A 990 -33.13 -7.43 -11.95
CA ASN A 990 -32.94 -7.34 -13.41
C ASN A 990 -33.20 -5.92 -13.99
N GLY A 991 -32.12 -5.25 -14.41
CA GLY A 991 -32.16 -3.95 -15.07
C GLY A 991 -32.81 -2.86 -14.21
N ASN A 992 -34.03 -2.47 -14.60
CA ASN A 992 -34.77 -1.31 -14.06
C ASN A 992 -36.06 -1.69 -13.31
N ASN A 993 -36.16 -2.90 -12.73
CA ASN A 993 -37.22 -3.24 -11.78
C ASN A 993 -36.69 -3.16 -10.34
N PHE A 994 -37.47 -2.53 -9.46
CA PHE A 994 -37.22 -2.48 -8.03
C PHE A 994 -38.47 -2.85 -7.24
N TYR A 995 -38.26 -3.57 -6.14
CA TYR A 995 -39.29 -4.11 -5.25
C TYR A 995 -38.94 -3.75 -3.80
N LYS A 996 -39.92 -3.50 -2.93
CA LYS A 996 -39.66 -3.30 -1.50
C LYS A 996 -39.30 -4.63 -0.84
N LEU A 997 -38.58 -4.62 0.29
CA LEU A 997 -38.16 -5.84 1.00
C LEU A 997 -39.30 -6.89 1.17
N ARG A 998 -40.50 -6.46 1.57
CA ARG A 998 -41.68 -7.34 1.69
C ARG A 998 -42.24 -7.84 0.35
N ASP A 999 -42.10 -7.07 -0.73
CA ASP A 999 -42.44 -7.54 -2.08
C ASP A 999 -41.46 -8.62 -2.54
N VAL A 1000 -40.19 -8.52 -2.17
CA VAL A 1000 -39.13 -9.50 -2.50
C VAL A 1000 -39.42 -10.83 -1.80
N GLU A 1001 -39.64 -10.79 -0.48
CA GLU A 1001 -40.00 -11.97 0.34
C GLU A 1001 -41.28 -12.64 -0.17
N SER A 1002 -42.36 -11.88 -0.38
CA SER A 1002 -43.68 -12.43 -0.74
C SER A 1002 -43.83 -12.91 -2.18
N LYS A 1003 -42.92 -12.52 -3.10
CA LYS A 1003 -42.98 -12.90 -4.53
C LYS A 1003 -41.89 -13.88 -4.94
N PHE A 1004 -40.70 -13.75 -4.37
CA PHE A 1004 -39.51 -14.48 -4.79
C PHE A 1004 -38.94 -15.41 -3.70
N GLY A 1005 -39.38 -15.28 -2.44
CA GLY A 1005 -38.85 -16.07 -1.33
C GLY A 1005 -37.42 -15.68 -0.93
N LEU A 1006 -36.99 -14.46 -1.28
CA LEU A 1006 -35.69 -13.88 -0.93
C LEU A 1006 -35.86 -12.80 0.15
N GLU A 1007 -34.79 -12.49 0.90
CA GLU A 1007 -34.81 -11.56 2.04
C GLU A 1007 -35.73 -12.03 3.18
N VAL A 1008 -35.80 -13.36 3.39
CA VAL A 1008 -36.65 -13.99 4.40
C VAL A 1008 -36.19 -13.61 5.80
N ASN A 1009 -37.11 -13.15 6.65
CA ASN A 1009 -36.83 -12.56 7.98
C ASN A 1009 -35.94 -11.29 7.98
N SER A 1010 -35.57 -10.73 6.82
CA SER A 1010 -34.80 -9.48 6.77
C SER A 1010 -35.65 -8.30 7.26
N THR A 1011 -35.00 -7.33 7.90
CA THR A 1011 -35.67 -6.19 8.56
C THR A 1011 -35.25 -4.85 7.97
N VAL A 1012 -36.12 -3.83 8.07
CA VAL A 1012 -35.76 -2.45 7.74
C VAL A 1012 -36.21 -1.49 8.83
N ALA A 1013 -35.34 -0.55 9.19
CA ALA A 1013 -35.53 0.43 10.26
C ALA A 1013 -34.91 1.80 9.90
N LEU A 1014 -35.22 2.82 10.73
CA LEU A 1014 -34.55 4.12 10.67
C LEU A 1014 -33.13 4.02 11.24
N LEU A 1015 -32.19 4.81 10.69
CA LEU A 1015 -30.82 4.94 11.22
C LEU A 1015 -30.82 5.12 12.76
N PRO A 1016 -29.99 4.38 13.52
CA PRO A 1016 -29.85 4.53 14.96
C PRO A 1016 -29.09 5.82 15.33
N ASP A 1017 -28.82 6.03 16.62
CA ASP A 1017 -27.85 7.02 17.12
C ASP A 1017 -26.40 6.52 17.02
N VAL A 1018 -25.44 7.45 17.11
CA VAL A 1018 -23.99 7.18 16.94
C VAL A 1018 -23.45 6.24 18.01
N ASP A 1019 -23.93 6.32 19.26
CA ASP A 1019 -23.55 5.40 20.34
C ASP A 1019 -23.91 3.95 20.01
N THR A 1020 -25.13 3.73 19.52
CA THR A 1020 -25.61 2.41 19.09
C THR A 1020 -24.80 1.86 17.91
N ILE A 1021 -24.44 2.69 16.91
CA ILE A 1021 -23.59 2.27 15.79
C ILE A 1021 -22.23 1.79 16.30
N LEU A 1022 -21.59 2.53 17.18
CA LEU A 1022 -20.26 2.20 17.69
C LEU A 1022 -20.28 0.98 18.63
N ALA A 1023 -21.36 0.80 19.40
CA ALA A 1023 -21.56 -0.42 20.17
C ALA A 1023 -21.69 -1.65 19.26
N TRP A 1024 -22.43 -1.54 18.16
CA TRP A 1024 -22.54 -2.60 17.15
C TRP A 1024 -21.20 -2.87 16.45
N ALA A 1025 -20.50 -1.85 15.96
CA ALA A 1025 -19.21 -2.00 15.29
C ALA A 1025 -18.17 -2.70 16.19
N ARG A 1026 -18.12 -2.34 17.48
CA ARG A 1026 -17.31 -3.05 18.48
C ARG A 1026 -17.74 -4.50 18.64
N SER A 1027 -19.04 -4.77 18.76
CA SER A 1027 -19.55 -6.15 18.91
C SER A 1027 -19.27 -7.03 17.69
N THR A 1028 -19.26 -6.47 16.48
CA THR A 1028 -18.91 -7.18 15.24
C THR A 1028 -17.45 -7.62 15.21
N LEU A 1029 -16.52 -6.80 15.72
CA LEU A 1029 -15.09 -7.16 15.79
C LEU A 1029 -14.72 -7.99 17.04
N MET A 1030 -15.64 -8.19 17.99
CA MET A 1030 -15.38 -9.02 19.17
C MET A 1030 -15.40 -10.51 18.82
N THR A 1031 -14.24 -11.14 18.87
CA THR A 1031 -14.11 -12.61 18.95
C THR A 1031 -14.83 -13.11 20.20
N THR A 1032 -16.06 -13.59 20.04
CA THR A 1032 -16.81 -14.18 21.15
C THR A 1032 -16.06 -15.40 21.67
N LYS A 1033 -15.82 -15.45 23.00
CA LYS A 1033 -15.17 -16.60 23.63
C LYS A 1033 -16.05 -17.84 23.53
N ALA A 1034 -15.85 -18.62 22.47
CA ALA A 1034 -16.36 -19.97 22.24
C ALA A 1034 -17.75 -20.24 22.85
N VAL A 1035 -18.78 -19.59 22.30
CA VAL A 1035 -20.15 -20.08 22.52
C VAL A 1035 -20.28 -21.42 21.80
N HIS A 1036 -20.31 -22.52 22.56
CA HIS A 1036 -20.54 -23.86 22.02
C HIS A 1036 -21.96 -23.97 21.43
N HIS A 1037 -22.11 -23.58 20.17
CA HIS A 1037 -23.26 -23.97 19.37
C HIS A 1037 -23.19 -25.47 19.12
N ASN A 1038 -24.11 -26.22 19.74
CA ASN A 1038 -24.21 -27.67 19.56
C ASN A 1038 -24.53 -28.01 18.10
N THR A 1039 -23.58 -28.62 17.40
CA THR A 1039 -23.76 -29.12 16.05
C THR A 1039 -24.88 -30.17 16.01
N PRO A 1040 -25.84 -30.10 15.06
CA PRO A 1040 -26.76 -31.21 14.80
C PRO A 1040 -25.98 -32.48 14.45
N ALA A 1041 -26.38 -33.61 15.04
CA ALA A 1041 -25.56 -34.82 15.03
C ALA A 1041 -25.71 -35.70 13.77
N ASN A 1042 -24.62 -36.41 13.46
CA ASN A 1042 -24.44 -37.46 12.44
C ASN A 1042 -24.20 -36.96 10.99
N LYS A 1043 -23.34 -37.59 10.18
CA LYS A 1043 -22.77 -38.96 10.28
C LYS A 1043 -21.24 -39.01 10.19
N THR A 1044 -20.72 -40.08 10.78
CA THR A 1044 -19.32 -40.53 10.89
C THR A 1044 -18.51 -40.66 9.58
N SER A 1045 -17.27 -40.14 9.59
CA SER A 1045 -16.07 -40.84 9.10
C SER A 1045 -14.81 -40.28 9.81
N ASN A 1046 -13.79 -41.12 9.99
CA ASN A 1046 -12.66 -40.85 10.89
C ASN A 1046 -11.75 -39.70 10.43
N SER A 1047 -11.40 -38.80 11.34
CA SER A 1047 -10.25 -37.90 11.22
C SER A 1047 -9.07 -38.42 12.03
N THR A 1048 -7.96 -38.74 11.35
CA THR A 1048 -6.64 -38.88 12.00
C THR A 1048 -5.93 -37.53 11.99
N SER A 1049 -5.42 -37.12 13.14
CA SER A 1049 -4.64 -35.90 13.30
C SER A 1049 -3.36 -35.91 12.46
N LEU A 1050 -3.10 -34.82 11.74
CA LEU A 1050 -1.77 -34.48 11.22
C LEU A 1050 -1.18 -33.33 12.04
N SER A 1051 0.13 -33.39 12.24
CA SER A 1051 0.97 -32.47 13.01
C SER A 1051 1.93 -31.73 12.09
#